data_AF-A0A2S6NKY2-F1
#
_entry.id   AF-A0A2S6NKY2-F1
#
_cell.length_a   1.000
_cell.length_b   1.000
_cell.length_c   1.000
_cell.angle_alpha   90.00
_cell.angle_beta   90.00
_cell.angle_gamma   90.00
#
_symmetry.space_group_name_H-M   'P 1'
#
loop_
_entity.id
_entity.type
_entity.pdbx_description
1 polymer ?
#
loop_
_entity_poly.entity_id
_entity_poly.type
_entity_poly.pdbx_seq_one_letter_code
_entity_poly.pdbx_strand_id
1 'polypeptide(L)'
;MDENDDAGGTNKRQNGPENSGSEKLSQSRNPRPAPADGERTAAESAANVVIRDLVDRLRRSRGVDGGPWGGGVALIGAGCSVSAGVPSAIGIVDLALRHLAHVRLGQPAAAASDPRAIYDELKKDGLDLEAPYGPDLYHELFDRHLDEANEQRALIGKAIASSQGKINWAHLRLGQLVAERYVHTVITTNFDQLALEGIVRNGLIPAVADGFEALNRIDSRPAFPQLVHLHGSLQNYSLRTNRRHAQQAGHVSPTRGALYGLLRDAPFLLVAGYRGDDEDFMRPLHDALAAFPQCRVFWALRAGVEAASRQAAALRDTGCRLQFIPGQDADDLFDSLASGARLGAPPWLRDPVAVMRKEHRRIAEPAAPTARHLLERHVAELGALDACLATHRARNEPGRREAAPLERPLPANDFAAVRRTLEDAGGVASAESWMRFAVAVADAAPTVGEASAREHLRAAVGRILKNPRDHLNAGQLSRVGSALVSLGDEAPARAVFERMRDEAESAGAAGEGDLSMALSRLAGLAADRGDKETAQRLCAEALAIQQRLPGQPGAPDGQSDLALVLGRVADVAQDSGDREAAEQLHREALAIRRRLAGQLGTLDAQRDLCASLDRVADMTQDRADKEAAERLRREALAIHRRLAEQPGTPDAQRELAVALGQVADLAQDRGDREVAEELHREALAIHRRLAGQVGTVDAQRDLSVALGRVADLTQDRGDKEAAEQFRREALAIHRRLAEQLGTLDAQRDLSVTLARVADLAQDRGNTEAAEQLYQEALAIRLTRADLLGTQDAQRGVSFVRRRIANLARDRGDPGERDEA
;
A
#
# COMPACT_ATOMS: atom_id res chain seq x y z
N MET A 1 54.04 -36.54 -61.78
CA MET A 1 54.68 -36.92 -60.51
C MET A 1 53.62 -36.82 -59.43
N ASP A 2 52.59 -37.64 -59.67
CA ASP A 2 52.12 -38.75 -58.85
C ASP A 2 51.66 -38.41 -57.43
N GLU A 3 50.46 -38.78 -56.98
CA GLU A 3 49.25 -39.35 -57.58
C GLU A 3 48.21 -39.27 -56.42
N ASN A 4 47.02 -38.76 -56.69
CA ASN A 4 45.75 -39.51 -56.68
C ASN A 4 45.32 -40.14 -55.34
N ASP A 5 44.16 -39.71 -54.86
CA ASP A 5 42.94 -40.53 -54.69
C ASP A 5 42.01 -39.79 -53.71
N ASP A 6 41.02 -39.01 -54.16
CA ASP A 6 39.80 -39.37 -54.89
C ASP A 6 38.68 -39.95 -54.00
N ALA A 7 37.47 -39.52 -54.39
CA ALA A 7 36.19 -40.16 -54.21
C ALA A 7 35.30 -39.82 -52.99
N GLY A 8 34.13 -39.26 -53.36
CA GLY A 8 32.85 -39.40 -52.66
C GLY A 8 32.27 -38.06 -52.22
N GLY A 9 31.47 -37.31 -52.97
CA GLY A 9 30.61 -37.70 -54.09
C GLY A 9 29.20 -37.15 -53.86
N THR A 10 28.80 -36.22 -54.74
CA THR A 10 27.41 -35.95 -55.19
C THR A 10 26.45 -35.30 -54.18
N ASN A 11 25.94 -34.08 -54.35
CA ASN A 11 25.32 -33.36 -55.48
C ASN A 11 23.91 -33.88 -55.85
N LYS A 12 22.87 -33.09 -55.52
CA LYS A 12 21.76 -32.64 -56.41
C LYS A 12 20.72 -31.91 -55.55
N ARG A 13 20.62 -30.59 -55.67
CA ARG A 13 19.78 -29.84 -56.64
C ARG A 13 18.29 -30.16 -56.50
N GLN A 14 17.51 -29.16 -56.09
CA GLN A 14 16.42 -28.67 -56.93
C GLN A 14 16.07 -27.21 -56.62
N ASN A 15 15.80 -26.51 -57.71
CA ASN A 15 15.66 -25.06 -57.88
C ASN A 15 14.43 -24.46 -57.18
N GLY A 16 14.48 -23.14 -56.95
CA GLY A 16 13.40 -22.29 -56.40
C GLY A 16 12.24 -22.01 -57.38
N PRO A 17 11.55 -20.83 -57.37
CA PRO A 17 12.08 -19.50 -57.03
C PRO A 17 11.14 -18.55 -56.24
N GLU A 18 11.68 -17.35 -55.93
CA GLU A 18 11.04 -16.03 -55.73
C GLU A 18 10.11 -15.76 -54.53
N ASN A 19 10.06 -14.60 -53.88
CA ASN A 19 10.90 -13.39 -53.77
C ASN A 19 10.22 -12.50 -52.70
N SER A 20 10.96 -11.91 -51.76
CA SER A 20 10.74 -10.53 -51.25
C SER A 20 11.58 -10.27 -49.99
N GLY A 21 12.15 -9.07 -49.93
CA GLY A 21 13.29 -8.74 -49.09
C GLY A 21 12.98 -8.36 -47.65
N SER A 22 14.02 -8.40 -46.82
CA SER A 22 14.41 -7.27 -45.96
C SER A 22 15.73 -7.59 -45.27
N GLU A 23 16.65 -6.65 -45.44
CA GLU A 23 18.04 -6.67 -44.98
C GLU A 23 18.14 -6.68 -43.45
N LYS A 24 19.03 -7.52 -42.91
CA LYS A 24 19.57 -7.36 -41.56
C LYS A 24 21.00 -6.83 -41.65
N LEU A 25 21.19 -5.57 -41.31
CA LEU A 25 22.48 -4.96 -41.03
C LEU A 25 23.07 -5.56 -39.75
N SER A 26 24.08 -6.42 -39.90
CA SER A 26 24.96 -6.90 -38.84
C SER A 26 26.11 -5.90 -38.65
N GLN A 27 26.14 -5.18 -37.52
CA GLN A 27 27.31 -4.40 -37.12
C GLN A 27 28.22 -5.23 -36.20
N SER A 28 29.42 -5.46 -36.73
CA SER A 28 30.61 -6.01 -36.11
C SER A 28 31.03 -5.26 -34.83
N ARG A 29 31.31 -5.99 -33.75
CA ARG A 29 32.09 -5.51 -32.59
C ARG A 29 33.51 -6.09 -32.71
N ASN A 30 34.50 -5.23 -32.98
CA ASN A 30 35.92 -5.58 -32.83
C ASN A 30 36.31 -5.57 -31.33
N PRO A 31 37.02 -6.59 -30.82
CA PRO A 31 37.57 -6.58 -29.47
C PRO A 31 38.91 -5.81 -29.41
N ARG A 32 39.11 -4.99 -28.37
CA ARG A 32 40.41 -4.36 -28.02
C ARG A 32 41.30 -5.34 -27.24
N PRO A 33 42.65 -5.18 -27.26
CA PRO A 33 43.60 -6.18 -26.76
C PRO A 33 43.63 -6.24 -25.23
N ALA A 34 43.76 -7.46 -24.69
CA ALA A 34 43.84 -7.74 -23.25
C ALA A 34 45.29 -7.56 -22.71
N PRO A 35 45.45 -7.13 -21.44
CA PRO A 35 46.76 -7.13 -20.76
C PRO A 35 47.17 -8.56 -20.35
N ALA A 36 48.47 -8.77 -20.14
CA ALA A 36 49.13 -10.07 -20.02
C ALA A 36 48.58 -11.00 -18.91
N ASP A 37 48.37 -12.28 -19.24
CA ASP A 37 47.68 -13.31 -18.45
C ASP A 37 48.27 -13.60 -17.04
N GLY A 38 49.51 -13.21 -16.78
CA GLY A 38 50.19 -13.43 -15.49
C GLY A 38 49.74 -12.50 -14.35
N GLU A 39 49.38 -11.25 -14.64
CA GLU A 39 48.91 -10.29 -13.62
C GLU A 39 47.42 -10.49 -13.29
N ARG A 40 46.64 -10.97 -14.28
CA ARG A 40 45.21 -11.25 -14.15
C ARG A 40 44.93 -12.36 -13.14
N THR A 41 45.70 -13.44 -13.18
CA THR A 41 45.54 -14.60 -12.28
C THR A 41 45.89 -14.29 -10.82
N ALA A 42 46.90 -13.45 -10.57
CA ALA A 42 47.24 -13.00 -9.22
C ALA A 42 46.20 -12.01 -8.64
N ALA A 43 45.72 -11.08 -9.46
CA ALA A 43 44.66 -10.14 -9.07
C ALA A 43 43.32 -10.85 -8.82
N GLU A 44 42.94 -11.82 -9.65
CA GLU A 44 41.77 -12.68 -9.45
C GLU A 44 41.90 -13.53 -8.18
N SER A 45 43.10 -14.07 -7.92
CA SER A 45 43.37 -14.83 -6.68
C SER A 45 43.25 -13.95 -5.44
N ALA A 46 43.76 -12.71 -5.49
CA ALA A 46 43.64 -11.74 -4.39
C ALA A 46 42.18 -11.29 -4.17
N ALA A 47 41.43 -11.03 -5.24
CA ALA A 47 40.01 -10.69 -5.17
C ALA A 47 39.19 -11.82 -4.54
N ASN A 48 39.44 -13.07 -4.94
CA ASN A 48 38.75 -14.26 -4.40
C ASN A 48 38.98 -14.46 -2.90
N VAL A 49 40.16 -14.12 -2.37
CA VAL A 49 40.43 -14.17 -0.92
C VAL A 49 39.59 -13.13 -0.17
N VAL A 50 39.50 -11.91 -0.69
CA VAL A 50 38.70 -10.84 -0.07
C VAL A 50 37.20 -11.15 -0.17
N ILE A 51 36.72 -11.66 -1.30
CA ILE A 51 35.33 -12.10 -1.50
C ILE A 51 34.98 -13.21 -0.50
N ARG A 52 35.90 -14.15 -0.23
CA ARG A 52 35.67 -15.21 0.77
C ARG A 52 35.52 -14.64 2.19
N ASP A 53 36.37 -13.68 2.59
CA ASP A 53 36.22 -13.01 3.90
C ASP A 53 34.88 -12.26 4.01
N LEU A 54 34.46 -11.59 2.92
CA LEU A 54 33.15 -10.94 2.84
C LEU A 54 31.99 -11.94 2.95
N VAL A 55 32.05 -13.07 2.25
CA VAL A 55 31.04 -14.15 2.34
C VAL A 55 30.95 -14.72 3.76
N ASP A 56 32.08 -14.96 4.42
CA ASP A 56 32.08 -15.46 5.79
C ASP A 56 31.52 -14.42 6.77
N ARG A 57 31.68 -13.12 6.48
CA ARG A 57 31.02 -12.05 7.25
C ARG A 57 29.54 -11.98 7.01
N LEU A 58 29.10 -12.05 5.75
CA LEU A 58 27.69 -12.12 5.38
C LEU A 58 27.01 -13.27 6.14
N ARG A 59 27.57 -14.48 6.08
CA ARG A 59 27.05 -15.65 6.80
C ARG A 59 26.96 -15.47 8.32
N ARG A 60 27.97 -14.85 8.94
CA ARG A 60 28.00 -14.60 10.39
C ARG A 60 27.06 -13.50 10.86
N SER A 61 26.68 -12.59 9.97
CA SER A 61 25.85 -11.42 10.29
C SER A 61 24.43 -11.51 9.72
N ARG A 62 24.04 -12.66 9.16
CA ARG A 62 22.68 -12.90 8.67
C ARG A 62 21.67 -12.78 9.81
N GLY A 63 20.58 -12.06 9.54
CA GLY A 63 19.46 -11.91 10.47
C GLY A 63 18.68 -13.21 10.68
N VAL A 64 17.84 -13.23 11.72
CA VAL A 64 17.00 -14.38 12.04
C VAL A 64 15.70 -14.32 11.23
N ASP A 65 15.25 -15.45 10.72
CA ASP A 65 13.98 -15.54 9.99
C ASP A 65 12.81 -15.19 10.94
N GLY A 66 12.01 -14.18 10.58
CA GLY A 66 10.96 -13.63 11.44
C GLY A 66 11.45 -12.73 12.59
N GLY A 67 12.77 -12.52 12.72
CA GLY A 67 13.39 -11.67 13.73
C GLY A 67 14.03 -10.39 13.16
N PRO A 68 15.01 -9.78 13.86
CA PRO A 68 15.71 -8.60 13.36
C PRO A 68 16.51 -8.91 12.09
N TRP A 69 16.66 -7.90 11.23
CA TRP A 69 17.48 -8.01 10.02
C TRP A 69 18.97 -8.16 10.39
N GLY A 70 19.74 -8.76 9.47
CA GLY A 70 21.20 -8.89 9.65
C GLY A 70 21.89 -7.54 9.66
N GLY A 71 23.15 -7.48 10.08
CA GLY A 71 23.87 -6.20 10.28
C GLY A 71 24.50 -5.58 9.03
N GLY A 72 24.43 -6.23 7.86
CA GLY A 72 25.14 -5.77 6.66
C GLY A 72 24.62 -4.47 6.04
N VAL A 73 25.53 -3.56 5.68
CA VAL A 73 25.23 -2.33 4.94
C VAL A 73 25.91 -2.37 3.57
N ALA A 74 25.19 -1.99 2.52
CA ALA A 74 25.71 -1.89 1.16
C ALA A 74 25.58 -0.46 0.63
N LEU A 75 26.65 0.09 0.06
CA LEU A 75 26.69 1.33 -0.70
C LEU A 75 26.90 0.98 -2.17
N ILE A 76 25.93 1.30 -3.02
CA ILE A 76 25.98 1.08 -4.45
C ILE A 76 26.02 2.41 -5.20
N GLY A 77 26.79 2.47 -6.29
CA GLY A 77 26.80 3.62 -7.19
C GLY A 77 26.37 3.23 -8.60
N ALA A 78 26.26 4.22 -9.49
CA ALA A 78 25.83 4.03 -10.88
C ALA A 78 26.64 2.98 -11.67
N GLY A 79 27.87 2.67 -11.24
CA GLY A 79 28.66 1.58 -11.81
C GLY A 79 28.00 0.20 -11.68
N CYS A 80 27.14 -0.01 -10.67
CA CYS A 80 26.37 -1.24 -10.52
C CYS A 80 25.27 -1.38 -11.57
N SER A 81 24.88 -0.32 -12.26
CA SER A 81 23.74 -0.28 -13.19
C SER A 81 24.17 -0.33 -14.66
N VAL A 82 25.48 -0.44 -14.94
CA VAL A 82 26.03 -0.34 -16.30
C VAL A 82 25.56 -1.46 -17.22
N SER A 83 25.53 -2.71 -16.76
CA SER A 83 25.03 -3.84 -17.57
C SER A 83 23.53 -3.78 -17.83
N ALA A 84 22.77 -2.99 -17.05
CA ALA A 84 21.37 -2.67 -17.32
C ALA A 84 21.19 -1.56 -18.38
N GLY A 85 22.28 -0.95 -18.84
CA GLY A 85 22.27 0.14 -19.82
C GLY A 85 22.17 1.54 -19.21
N VAL A 86 22.26 1.67 -17.88
CA VAL A 86 22.37 2.97 -17.22
C VAL A 86 23.83 3.45 -17.33
N PRO A 87 24.10 4.64 -17.88
CA PRO A 87 25.47 5.10 -18.05
C PRO A 87 26.12 5.41 -16.71
N SER A 88 27.39 4.98 -16.56
CA SER A 88 28.26 5.46 -15.48
C SER A 88 28.57 6.95 -15.64
N ALA A 89 29.20 7.57 -14.64
CA ALA A 89 29.58 9.00 -14.66
C ALA A 89 30.26 9.43 -15.98
N ILE A 90 31.20 8.63 -16.51
CA ILE A 90 31.84 8.91 -17.81
C ILE A 90 30.85 8.85 -18.99
N GLY A 91 29.88 7.93 -18.96
CA GLY A 91 28.85 7.88 -20.01
C GLY A 91 27.89 9.07 -19.94
N ILE A 92 27.68 9.65 -18.75
CA ILE A 92 26.90 10.90 -18.61
C ILE A 92 27.73 12.08 -19.11
N VAL A 93 29.03 12.12 -18.85
CA VAL A 93 29.96 13.10 -19.45
C VAL A 93 29.90 13.02 -20.98
N ASP A 94 29.94 11.83 -21.55
CA ASP A 94 29.86 11.65 -23.02
C ASP A 94 28.56 12.22 -23.60
N LEU A 95 27.43 12.02 -22.91
CA LEU A 95 26.13 12.57 -23.30
C LEU A 95 26.10 14.10 -23.16
N ALA A 96 26.65 14.64 -22.07
CA ALA A 96 26.76 16.07 -21.83
C ALA A 96 27.60 16.76 -22.92
N LEU A 97 28.75 16.18 -23.28
CA LEU A 97 29.61 16.70 -24.35
C LEU A 97 28.89 16.71 -25.70
N ARG A 98 28.16 15.63 -26.05
CA ARG A 98 27.37 15.57 -27.29
C ARG A 98 26.25 16.60 -27.33
N HIS A 99 25.60 16.84 -26.19
CA HIS A 99 24.55 17.85 -26.08
C HIS A 99 25.13 19.26 -26.24
N LEU A 100 26.22 19.58 -25.56
CA LEU A 100 26.92 20.86 -25.70
C LEU A 100 27.41 21.09 -27.14
N ALA A 101 27.94 20.06 -27.79
CA ALA A 101 28.33 20.15 -29.21
C ALA A 101 27.13 20.40 -30.13
N HIS A 102 25.98 19.80 -29.84
CA HIS A 102 24.76 20.05 -30.61
C HIS A 102 24.27 21.50 -30.44
N VAL A 103 24.21 21.98 -29.21
CA VAL A 103 23.71 23.33 -28.89
C VAL A 103 24.68 24.42 -29.35
N ARG A 104 25.99 24.21 -29.17
CA ARG A 104 27.02 25.24 -29.37
C ARG A 104 27.66 25.21 -30.75
N LEU A 105 27.88 24.02 -31.30
CA LEU A 105 28.55 23.83 -32.60
C LEU A 105 27.55 23.51 -33.75
N GLY A 106 26.26 23.34 -33.44
CA GLY A 106 25.23 22.99 -34.44
C GLY A 106 25.40 21.61 -35.06
N GLN A 107 26.26 20.75 -34.49
CA GLN A 107 26.53 19.42 -35.01
C GLN A 107 25.35 18.47 -34.69
N PRO A 108 24.86 17.63 -35.63
CA PRO A 108 23.85 16.64 -35.30
C PRO A 108 24.39 15.66 -34.23
N ALA A 109 23.58 15.30 -33.23
CA ALA A 109 23.98 14.40 -32.13
C ALA A 109 24.53 13.02 -32.58
N ALA A 110 24.34 12.66 -33.85
CA ALA A 110 24.83 11.44 -34.49
C ALA A 110 26.16 11.61 -35.27
N ALA A 111 26.66 12.84 -35.47
CA ALA A 111 27.76 13.12 -36.39
C ALA A 111 29.17 12.92 -35.79
N ALA A 112 29.33 12.95 -34.47
CA ALA A 112 30.62 12.75 -33.81
C ALA A 112 30.62 11.41 -33.05
N SER A 113 31.34 10.40 -33.58
CA SER A 113 31.36 9.06 -32.99
C SER A 113 32.22 8.94 -31.73
N ASP A 114 33.22 9.82 -31.56
CA ASP A 114 34.19 9.79 -30.45
C ASP A 114 33.99 10.96 -29.47
N PRO A 115 33.53 10.72 -28.23
CA PRO A 115 33.35 11.76 -27.20
C PRO A 115 34.64 12.54 -26.85
N ARG A 116 35.82 11.93 -27.02
CA ARG A 116 37.09 12.62 -26.75
C ARG A 116 37.39 13.69 -27.80
N ALA A 117 37.08 13.42 -29.07
CA ALA A 117 37.20 14.41 -30.14
C ALA A 117 36.26 15.60 -29.91
N ILE A 118 35.04 15.33 -29.41
CA ILE A 118 34.07 16.38 -29.05
C ILE A 118 34.62 17.27 -27.92
N TYR A 119 35.21 16.67 -26.88
CA TYR A 119 35.86 17.41 -25.81
C TYR A 119 36.96 18.34 -26.33
N ASP A 120 37.85 17.83 -27.20
CA ASP A 120 38.94 18.61 -27.78
C ASP A 120 38.43 19.74 -28.70
N GLU A 121 37.32 19.53 -29.42
CA GLU A 121 36.66 20.55 -30.25
C GLU A 121 35.99 21.64 -29.42
N LEU A 122 35.23 21.27 -28.37
CA LEU A 122 34.59 22.24 -27.47
C LEU A 122 35.64 23.13 -26.77
N LYS A 123 36.78 22.55 -26.38
CA LYS A 123 37.89 23.32 -25.81
C LYS A 123 38.51 24.29 -26.81
N LYS A 124 38.58 23.92 -28.10
CA LYS A 124 39.03 24.82 -29.18
C LYS A 124 38.04 25.94 -29.49
N ASP A 125 36.74 25.68 -29.35
CA ASP A 125 35.65 26.65 -29.50
C ASP A 125 35.53 27.63 -28.30
N GLY A 126 36.47 27.54 -27.34
CA GLY A 126 36.55 28.45 -26.20
C GLY A 126 35.61 28.08 -25.05
N LEU A 127 35.17 26.82 -24.95
CA LEU A 127 34.56 26.31 -23.72
C LEU A 127 35.64 26.11 -22.65
N ASP A 128 35.51 26.77 -21.51
CA ASP A 128 36.49 26.75 -20.43
C ASP A 128 36.43 25.43 -19.63
N LEU A 129 37.30 24.48 -19.98
CA LEU A 129 37.42 23.16 -19.35
C LEU A 129 38.83 22.95 -18.76
N GLU A 130 38.92 22.88 -17.43
CA GLU A 130 40.14 22.69 -16.65
C GLU A 130 40.46 21.20 -16.43
N ALA A 131 39.45 20.38 -16.15
CA ALA A 131 39.61 18.95 -15.92
C ALA A 131 39.90 18.19 -17.24
N PRO A 132 40.79 17.18 -17.22
CA PRO A 132 41.01 16.34 -18.38
C PRO A 132 39.76 15.50 -18.71
N TYR A 133 39.61 15.10 -19.98
CA TYR A 133 38.56 14.17 -20.39
C TYR A 133 38.60 12.89 -19.54
N GLY A 134 37.50 12.65 -18.83
CA GLY A 134 37.39 11.57 -17.86
C GLY A 134 36.19 11.78 -16.94
N PRO A 135 35.96 10.87 -15.96
CA PRO A 135 34.83 10.98 -15.04
C PRO A 135 34.84 12.26 -14.19
N ASP A 136 36.03 12.79 -13.91
CA ASP A 136 36.22 14.01 -13.12
C ASP A 136 35.67 15.27 -13.80
N LEU A 137 35.50 15.22 -15.12
CA LEU A 137 34.88 16.28 -15.92
C LEU A 137 33.38 16.45 -15.62
N TYR A 138 32.75 15.46 -14.99
CA TYR A 138 31.32 15.47 -14.65
C TYR A 138 30.94 16.73 -13.86
N HIS A 139 31.59 16.98 -12.74
CA HIS A 139 31.23 18.12 -11.89
C HIS A 139 31.46 19.45 -12.62
N GLU A 140 32.54 19.59 -13.38
CA GLU A 140 32.83 20.81 -14.11
C GLU A 140 31.79 21.12 -15.18
N LEU A 141 31.35 20.12 -15.96
CA LEU A 141 30.33 20.31 -16.98
C LEU A 141 28.98 20.71 -16.39
N PHE A 142 28.53 20.00 -15.35
CA PHE A 142 27.21 20.24 -14.77
C PHE A 142 27.15 21.48 -13.87
N ASP A 143 28.24 21.85 -13.21
CA ASP A 143 28.27 23.03 -12.32
C ASP A 143 28.56 24.34 -13.07
N ARG A 144 29.34 24.29 -14.17
CA ARG A 144 29.78 25.52 -14.89
C ARG A 144 29.09 25.73 -16.23
N HIS A 145 28.68 24.66 -16.92
CA HIS A 145 28.29 24.73 -18.33
C HIS A 145 26.87 24.19 -18.63
N LEU A 146 26.26 23.46 -17.70
CA LEU A 146 24.90 22.91 -17.79
C LEU A 146 24.16 23.17 -16.47
N ASP A 147 24.05 24.43 -16.05
CA ASP A 147 23.54 24.83 -14.73
C ASP A 147 22.00 24.85 -14.63
N GLU A 148 21.30 24.81 -15.77
CA GLU A 148 19.83 24.79 -15.81
C GLU A 148 19.26 23.43 -15.38
N ALA A 149 18.52 23.42 -14.28
CA ALA A 149 17.89 22.22 -13.71
C ALA A 149 17.02 21.42 -14.70
N ASN A 150 16.34 22.09 -15.63
CA ASN A 150 15.49 21.42 -16.64
C ASN A 150 16.32 20.75 -17.73
N GLU A 151 17.45 21.36 -18.12
CA GLU A 151 18.37 20.83 -19.11
C GLU A 151 19.09 19.58 -18.57
N GLN A 152 19.58 19.66 -17.33
CA GLN A 152 20.16 18.50 -16.63
C GLN A 152 19.16 17.33 -16.54
N ARG A 153 17.90 17.61 -16.19
CA ARG A 153 16.82 16.61 -16.15
C ARG A 153 16.57 15.98 -17.51
N ALA A 154 16.50 16.79 -18.57
CA ALA A 154 16.28 16.29 -19.92
C ALA A 154 17.43 15.37 -20.38
N LEU A 155 18.67 15.72 -20.03
CA LEU A 155 19.86 14.96 -20.42
C LEU A 155 19.97 13.62 -19.68
N ILE A 156 19.82 13.66 -18.34
CA ILE A 156 19.83 12.45 -17.50
C ILE A 156 18.60 11.57 -17.77
N GLY A 157 17.44 12.19 -18.01
CA GLY A 157 16.21 11.48 -18.39
C GLY A 157 16.35 10.74 -19.72
N LYS A 158 16.95 11.35 -20.74
CA LYS A 158 17.26 10.69 -22.03
C LYS A 158 18.24 9.52 -21.84
N ALA A 159 19.26 9.71 -21.00
CA ALA A 159 20.24 8.68 -20.66
C ALA A 159 19.57 7.44 -20.05
N ILE A 160 18.67 7.64 -19.08
CA ILE A 160 17.97 6.54 -18.42
C ILE A 160 16.92 5.91 -19.34
N ALA A 161 16.18 6.70 -20.12
CA ALA A 161 15.21 6.16 -21.09
C ALA A 161 15.85 5.23 -22.13
N SER A 162 17.12 5.47 -22.49
CA SER A 162 17.88 4.61 -23.40
C SER A 162 18.16 3.20 -22.86
N SER A 163 18.07 2.98 -21.54
CA SER A 163 18.26 1.66 -20.91
C SER A 163 17.10 0.69 -21.18
N GLN A 164 15.99 1.16 -21.75
CA GLN A 164 14.75 0.39 -22.00
C GLN A 164 14.13 -0.24 -20.74
N GLY A 165 14.47 0.24 -19.54
CA GLY A 165 13.94 -0.30 -18.29
C GLY A 165 14.40 -1.72 -17.98
N LYS A 166 15.61 -2.11 -18.43
CA LYS A 166 16.20 -3.42 -18.13
C LYS A 166 16.76 -3.43 -16.71
N ILE A 167 16.68 -4.58 -16.05
CA ILE A 167 17.36 -4.85 -14.78
C ILE A 167 18.51 -5.84 -15.02
N ASN A 168 19.65 -5.63 -14.38
CA ASN A 168 20.80 -6.52 -14.49
C ASN A 168 20.88 -7.54 -13.35
N TRP A 169 21.84 -8.45 -13.45
CA TRP A 169 22.00 -9.54 -12.50
C TRP A 169 22.45 -9.06 -11.12
N ALA A 170 23.28 -8.03 -11.07
CA ALA A 170 23.78 -7.39 -9.84
C ALA A 170 22.63 -6.96 -8.92
N HIS A 171 21.67 -6.20 -9.44
CA HIS A 171 20.53 -5.71 -8.64
C HIS A 171 19.60 -6.85 -8.22
N LEU A 172 19.44 -7.88 -9.06
CA LEU A 172 18.65 -9.06 -8.72
C LEU A 172 19.26 -9.86 -7.55
N ARG A 173 20.58 -10.04 -7.57
CA ARG A 173 21.34 -10.71 -6.50
C ARG A 173 21.44 -9.86 -5.24
N LEU A 174 21.59 -8.53 -5.37
CA LEU A 174 21.50 -7.61 -4.24
C LEU A 174 20.14 -7.72 -3.55
N GLY A 175 19.04 -7.69 -4.32
CA GLY A 175 17.69 -7.90 -3.79
C GLY A 175 17.52 -9.23 -3.08
N GLN A 176 18.17 -10.30 -3.58
CA GLN A 176 18.17 -11.61 -2.93
C GLN A 176 18.95 -11.58 -1.60
N LEU A 177 20.11 -10.92 -1.54
CA LEU A 177 20.86 -10.76 -0.28
C LEU A 177 20.05 -9.98 0.77
N VAL A 178 19.28 -8.97 0.35
CA VAL A 178 18.35 -8.25 1.23
C VAL A 178 17.21 -9.15 1.69
N ALA A 179 16.62 -9.93 0.78
CA ALA A 179 15.52 -10.86 1.07
C ALA A 179 15.89 -11.96 2.06
N GLU A 180 17.13 -12.46 1.94
CA GLU A 180 17.68 -13.49 2.81
C GLU A 180 18.33 -12.92 4.08
N ARG A 181 18.09 -11.63 4.38
CA ARG A 181 18.48 -10.92 5.61
C ARG A 181 19.98 -10.78 5.83
N TYR A 182 20.78 -10.78 4.76
CA TYR A 182 22.22 -10.53 4.83
C TYR A 182 22.57 -9.04 4.85
N VAL A 183 21.75 -8.23 4.18
CA VAL A 183 21.90 -6.77 4.08
C VAL A 183 20.58 -6.13 4.52
N HIS A 184 20.64 -5.17 5.44
CA HIS A 184 19.46 -4.46 5.92
C HIS A 184 19.32 -3.08 5.32
N THR A 185 20.42 -2.38 5.04
CA THR A 185 20.38 -1.04 4.47
C THR A 185 21.21 -0.99 3.18
N VAL A 186 20.56 -0.56 2.10
CA VAL A 186 21.21 -0.24 0.82
C VAL A 186 21.22 1.28 0.66
N ILE A 187 22.40 1.86 0.50
CA ILE A 187 22.62 3.27 0.25
C ILE A 187 22.98 3.41 -1.23
N THR A 188 22.36 4.34 -1.95
CA THR A 188 22.68 4.60 -3.36
C THR A 188 22.81 6.10 -3.65
N THR A 189 23.68 6.43 -4.59
CA THR A 189 24.11 7.81 -4.83
C THR A 189 23.09 8.62 -5.62
N ASN A 190 22.48 8.10 -6.69
CA ASN A 190 21.31 8.73 -7.34
C ASN A 190 20.75 7.83 -8.47
N PHE A 191 19.48 8.01 -8.82
CA PHE A 191 18.80 7.45 -10.01
C PHE A 191 18.62 5.92 -10.07
N ASP A 192 18.92 5.21 -9.00
CA ASP A 192 18.94 3.76 -9.04
C ASP A 192 17.60 3.12 -8.66
N GLN A 193 16.61 3.30 -9.54
CA GLN A 193 15.34 2.57 -9.43
C GLN A 193 15.55 1.05 -9.52
N LEU A 194 16.67 0.59 -10.09
CA LEU A 194 16.98 -0.84 -10.23
C LEU A 194 17.25 -1.50 -8.88
N ALA A 195 17.81 -0.78 -7.91
CA ALA A 195 17.97 -1.28 -6.54
C ALA A 195 16.62 -1.56 -5.87
N LEU A 196 15.68 -0.61 -5.98
CA LEU A 196 14.30 -0.81 -5.51
C LEU A 196 13.64 -1.97 -6.24
N GLU A 197 13.76 -1.99 -7.58
CA GLU A 197 13.18 -3.02 -8.42
C GLU A 197 13.74 -4.43 -8.10
N GLY A 198 15.04 -4.52 -7.83
CA GLY A 198 15.71 -5.75 -7.41
C GLY A 198 15.17 -6.28 -6.08
N ILE A 199 14.96 -5.40 -5.10
CA ILE A 199 14.38 -5.76 -3.79
C ILE A 199 12.91 -6.18 -3.95
N VAL A 200 12.11 -5.41 -4.69
CA VAL A 200 10.69 -5.67 -4.94
C VAL A 200 10.46 -6.98 -5.70
N ARG A 201 11.30 -7.29 -6.71
CA ARG A 201 11.23 -8.57 -7.43
C ARG A 201 11.51 -9.79 -6.56
N ASN A 202 12.18 -9.60 -5.41
CA ASN A 202 12.36 -10.65 -4.40
C ASN A 202 11.23 -10.66 -3.34
N GLY A 203 10.15 -9.90 -3.56
CA GLY A 203 8.92 -9.91 -2.75
C GLY A 203 8.99 -9.03 -1.49
N LEU A 204 9.95 -8.10 -1.42
CA LEU A 204 10.08 -7.17 -0.29
C LEU A 204 9.84 -5.73 -0.74
N ILE A 205 9.17 -4.95 0.11
CA ILE A 205 9.02 -3.50 -0.09
C ILE A 205 9.87 -2.84 1.01
N PRO A 206 11.02 -2.23 0.67
CA PRO A 206 11.87 -1.60 1.66
C PRO A 206 11.30 -0.26 2.10
N ALA A 207 11.70 0.21 3.28
CA ALA A 207 11.50 1.59 3.68
C ALA A 207 12.42 2.48 2.82
N VAL A 208 11.84 3.31 1.95
CA VAL A 208 12.60 4.20 1.07
C VAL A 208 12.80 5.55 1.77
N ALA A 209 14.05 5.89 2.07
CA ALA A 209 14.43 7.20 2.58
C ALA A 209 14.89 8.08 1.41
N ASP A 210 14.10 9.11 1.12
CA ASP A 210 14.31 10.05 0.02
C ASP A 210 14.74 11.43 0.58
N GLY A 211 15.98 11.85 0.30
CA GLY A 211 16.51 13.15 0.70
C GLY A 211 17.05 13.25 2.13
N PHE A 212 17.76 14.36 2.42
CA PHE A 212 18.50 14.56 3.67
C PHE A 212 17.63 14.59 4.94
N GLU A 213 16.35 15.00 4.84
CA GLU A 213 15.42 15.01 5.98
C GLU A 213 14.98 13.59 6.40
N ALA A 214 15.01 12.63 5.47
CA ALA A 214 14.72 11.23 5.74
C ALA A 214 15.93 10.50 6.38
N LEU A 215 17.15 11.04 6.23
CA LEU A 215 18.37 10.45 6.81
C LEU A 215 18.33 10.40 8.34
N ASN A 216 17.63 11.33 8.99
CA ASN A 216 17.45 11.33 10.46
C ASN A 216 16.55 10.19 10.97
N ARG A 217 15.83 9.49 10.07
CA ARG A 217 14.91 8.39 10.40
C ARG A 217 15.50 7.02 10.10
N ILE A 218 16.79 6.97 9.78
CA ILE A 218 17.52 5.74 9.49
C ILE A 218 17.88 5.05 10.80
N ASP A 219 17.29 3.87 11.00
CA ASP A 219 17.63 3.00 12.12
C ASP A 219 18.85 2.12 11.79
N SER A 220 19.74 1.99 12.76
CA SER A 220 20.89 1.08 12.79
C SER A 220 20.49 -0.41 12.77
N ARG A 221 19.31 -0.76 13.28
CA ARG A 221 18.79 -2.14 13.33
C ARG A 221 17.32 -2.16 12.96
N PRO A 222 17.00 -1.91 11.69
CA PRO A 222 15.62 -1.70 11.31
C PRO A 222 14.79 -2.98 11.32
N ALA A 223 13.50 -2.83 11.63
CA ALA A 223 12.51 -3.91 11.53
C ALA A 223 12.27 -4.36 10.08
N PHE A 224 12.53 -3.48 9.10
CA PHE A 224 12.37 -3.71 7.66
C PHE A 224 13.60 -3.19 6.90
N PRO A 225 13.97 -3.78 5.76
CA PRO A 225 15.12 -3.32 5.00
C PRO A 225 14.90 -1.89 4.50
N GLN A 226 15.97 -1.11 4.45
CA GLN A 226 15.97 0.29 4.06
C GLN A 226 16.69 0.49 2.73
N LEU A 227 16.14 1.36 1.88
CA LEU A 227 16.80 1.87 0.69
C LEU A 227 16.95 3.39 0.85
N VAL A 228 18.19 3.86 0.84
CA VAL A 228 18.53 5.25 1.15
C VAL A 228 19.07 5.93 -0.10
N HIS A 229 18.38 6.97 -0.56
CA HIS A 229 18.81 7.80 -1.68
C HIS A 229 19.56 9.02 -1.16
N LEU A 230 20.89 9.06 -1.33
CA LEU A 230 21.74 10.11 -0.76
C LEU A 230 21.45 11.51 -1.33
N HIS A 231 21.12 11.59 -2.62
CA HIS A 231 20.78 12.86 -3.30
C HIS A 231 19.30 12.96 -3.71
N GLY A 232 18.47 12.04 -3.22
CA GLY A 232 17.03 11.96 -3.48
C GLY A 232 16.64 11.15 -4.73
N SER A 233 15.33 11.00 -4.99
CA SER A 233 14.77 10.27 -6.14
C SER A 233 14.46 11.16 -7.35
N LEU A 234 14.41 10.55 -8.54
CA LEU A 234 14.10 11.23 -9.81
C LEU A 234 12.69 11.88 -9.83
N GLN A 235 11.77 11.37 -9.01
CA GLN A 235 10.38 11.85 -8.91
C GLN A 235 10.21 13.05 -7.97
N ASN A 236 11.10 13.21 -6.98
CA ASN A 236 11.04 14.26 -5.96
C ASN A 236 12.14 15.30 -6.13
N TYR A 237 12.48 15.65 -7.38
CA TYR A 237 13.67 16.44 -7.72
C TYR A 237 13.58 17.92 -7.28
N SER A 238 13.57 18.18 -5.98
CA SER A 238 14.14 19.39 -5.40
C SER A 238 15.65 19.25 -5.48
N LEU A 239 16.20 19.51 -6.67
CA LEU A 239 17.64 19.66 -6.88
C LEU A 239 18.17 20.70 -5.89
N ARG A 240 18.88 20.23 -4.87
CA ARG A 240 19.95 21.00 -4.25
C ARG A 240 21.29 20.43 -4.71
N THR A 241 21.49 20.39 -6.02
CA THR A 241 22.86 20.39 -6.58
C THR A 241 23.27 21.84 -6.74
N ASN A 242 23.47 22.50 -5.61
CA ASN A 242 24.14 23.78 -5.59
C ASN A 242 24.88 23.86 -4.25
N ARG A 243 26.20 23.64 -4.28
CA ARG A 243 27.11 23.82 -3.14
C ARG A 243 26.91 25.20 -2.45
N ARG A 244 26.39 26.20 -3.18
CA ARG A 244 26.03 27.52 -2.64
C ARG A 244 24.88 27.50 -1.61
N HIS A 245 23.89 26.61 -1.72
CA HIS A 245 22.78 26.53 -0.75
C HIS A 245 23.13 25.69 0.49
N ALA A 246 24.04 24.71 0.38
CA ALA A 246 24.47 23.90 1.51
C ALA A 246 25.41 24.69 2.46
N GLN A 247 26.25 25.57 1.92
CA GLN A 247 27.18 26.38 2.72
C GLN A 247 26.50 27.50 3.52
N GLN A 248 25.31 27.97 3.12
CA GLN A 248 24.58 29.02 3.84
C GLN A 248 23.84 28.51 5.09
N ALA A 249 23.66 27.19 5.26
CA ALA A 249 22.78 26.66 6.28
C ALA A 249 23.45 26.33 7.63
N GLY A 250 24.80 26.37 7.77
CA GLY A 250 25.50 26.26 9.07
C GLY A 250 25.15 25.05 9.97
N HIS A 251 24.32 24.11 9.51
CA HIS A 251 23.75 23.03 10.29
C HIS A 251 24.58 21.75 10.12
N VAL A 252 24.76 21.03 11.22
CA VAL A 252 25.39 19.70 11.26
C VAL A 252 24.72 18.80 10.22
N SER A 253 25.49 18.29 9.26
CA SER A 253 24.97 17.51 8.12
C SER A 253 24.17 16.27 8.60
N PRO A 254 22.89 16.12 8.22
CA PRO A 254 22.06 14.95 8.53
C PRO A 254 22.71 13.61 8.13
N THR A 255 23.51 13.63 7.06
CA THR A 255 24.30 12.48 6.58
C THR A 255 25.26 11.96 7.63
N ARG A 256 25.87 12.85 8.41
CA ARG A 256 26.80 12.46 9.48
C ARG A 256 26.06 11.69 10.57
N GLY A 257 24.91 12.18 11.02
CA GLY A 257 24.08 11.49 12.03
C GLY A 257 23.65 10.11 11.55
N ALA A 258 23.18 10.01 10.31
CA ALA A 258 22.76 8.74 9.72
C ALA A 258 23.89 7.72 9.60
N LEU A 259 25.05 8.12 9.08
CA LEU A 259 26.21 7.23 8.96
C LEU A 259 26.75 6.82 10.33
N TYR A 260 26.69 7.71 11.33
CA TYR A 260 27.06 7.37 12.71
C TYR A 260 26.11 6.36 13.34
N GLY A 261 24.81 6.45 13.06
CA GLY A 261 23.83 5.45 13.49
C GLY A 261 24.06 4.11 12.81
N LEU A 262 24.14 4.10 11.48
CA LEU A 262 24.30 2.89 10.67
C LEU A 262 25.60 2.14 10.97
N LEU A 263 26.74 2.83 10.92
CA LEU A 263 28.05 2.17 10.99
C LEU A 263 28.47 1.77 12.41
N ARG A 264 27.76 2.27 13.44
CA ARG A 264 27.98 1.87 14.84
C ARG A 264 27.81 0.36 15.03
N ASP A 265 26.73 -0.20 14.47
CA ASP A 265 26.34 -1.59 14.63
C ASP A 265 26.66 -2.46 13.40
N ALA A 266 27.05 -1.86 12.27
CA ALA A 266 27.35 -2.57 11.03
C ALA A 266 28.68 -3.36 11.14
N PRO A 267 28.67 -4.70 10.98
CA PRO A 267 29.87 -5.53 11.00
C PRO A 267 30.70 -5.40 9.71
N PHE A 268 30.10 -4.89 8.63
CA PHE A 268 30.77 -4.53 7.39
C PHE A 268 29.98 -3.50 6.58
N LEU A 269 30.70 -2.76 5.74
CA LEU A 269 30.20 -1.92 4.66
C LEU A 269 30.71 -2.46 3.33
N LEU A 270 29.81 -2.88 2.44
CA LEU A 270 30.13 -3.25 1.06
C LEU A 270 29.94 -2.04 0.15
N VAL A 271 30.98 -1.60 -0.55
CA VAL A 271 30.91 -0.54 -1.55
C VAL A 271 31.09 -1.15 -2.94
N ALA A 272 30.13 -0.94 -3.84
CA ALA A 272 30.19 -1.45 -5.21
C ALA A 272 29.70 -0.39 -6.21
N GLY A 273 30.34 -0.29 -7.38
CA GLY A 273 29.91 0.64 -8.42
C GLY A 273 30.02 2.13 -8.07
N TYR A 274 30.66 2.46 -6.95
CA TYR A 274 30.90 3.82 -6.47
C TYR A 274 32.39 4.14 -6.42
N ARG A 275 32.78 5.28 -7.01
CA ARG A 275 34.20 5.68 -7.13
C ARG A 275 34.69 6.46 -5.90
N GLY A 276 33.80 7.17 -5.21
CA GLY A 276 34.13 7.92 -3.99
C GLY A 276 34.61 9.34 -4.23
N ASP A 277 34.17 10.02 -5.29
CA ASP A 277 34.62 11.39 -5.58
C ASP A 277 33.76 12.48 -4.92
N ASP A 278 32.56 12.15 -4.41
CA ASP A 278 31.69 13.10 -3.71
C ASP A 278 32.20 13.42 -2.30
N GLU A 279 32.84 14.57 -2.17
CA GLU A 279 33.43 15.03 -0.91
C GLU A 279 32.38 15.26 0.20
N ASP A 280 31.16 15.66 -0.15
CA ASP A 280 30.11 16.00 0.81
C ASP A 280 29.56 14.75 1.51
N PHE A 281 29.61 13.58 0.84
CA PHE A 281 29.33 12.28 1.42
C PHE A 281 30.59 11.62 2.02
N MET A 282 31.73 11.69 1.34
CA MET A 282 32.95 11.00 1.74
C MET A 282 33.55 11.54 3.04
N ARG A 283 33.39 12.85 3.33
CA ARG A 283 33.87 13.44 4.59
C ARG A 283 33.07 12.91 5.81
N PRO A 284 31.73 12.93 5.83
CA PRO A 284 30.94 12.24 6.86
C PRO A 284 31.23 10.74 6.98
N LEU A 285 31.46 10.05 5.85
CA LEU A 285 31.81 8.62 5.86
C LEU A 285 33.16 8.37 6.53
N HIS A 286 34.17 9.16 6.19
CA HIS A 286 35.48 9.14 6.84
C HIS A 286 35.34 9.36 8.36
N ASP A 287 34.61 10.39 8.77
CA ASP A 287 34.39 10.71 10.18
C ASP A 287 33.65 9.60 10.95
N ALA A 288 32.72 8.91 10.28
CA ALA A 288 31.97 7.80 10.89
C ALA A 288 32.85 6.54 11.02
N LEU A 289 33.63 6.20 9.99
CA LEU A 289 34.55 5.07 10.03
C LEU A 289 35.69 5.29 11.02
N ALA A 290 36.15 6.53 11.20
CA ALA A 290 37.12 6.88 12.23
C ALA A 290 36.56 6.73 13.65
N ALA A 291 35.27 7.03 13.84
CA ALA A 291 34.58 6.80 15.11
C ALA A 291 34.28 5.32 15.38
N PHE A 292 34.12 4.50 14.33
CA PHE A 292 33.72 3.10 14.40
C PHE A 292 34.66 2.17 13.61
N PRO A 293 35.94 2.02 14.05
CA PRO A 293 36.95 1.24 13.33
C PRO A 293 36.65 -0.27 13.28
N GLN A 294 35.67 -0.75 14.07
CA GLN A 294 35.20 -2.13 14.03
C GLN A 294 34.48 -2.48 12.71
N CYS A 295 33.92 -1.49 12.03
CA CYS A 295 33.25 -1.69 10.74
C CYS A 295 34.30 -2.01 9.67
N ARG A 296 34.18 -3.18 9.03
CA ARG A 296 35.09 -3.55 7.93
C ARG A 296 34.55 -3.07 6.60
N VAL A 297 35.39 -2.41 5.82
CA VAL A 297 34.99 -1.85 4.52
C VAL A 297 35.53 -2.73 3.40
N PHE A 298 34.62 -3.21 2.56
CA PHE A 298 34.93 -3.97 1.35
C PHE A 298 34.59 -3.10 0.15
N TRP A 299 35.57 -2.67 -0.63
CA TRP A 299 35.38 -1.73 -1.72
C TRP A 299 35.71 -2.38 -3.07
N ALA A 300 34.68 -2.68 -3.86
CA ALA A 300 34.83 -3.25 -5.18
C ALA A 300 35.20 -2.18 -6.22
N LEU A 301 36.34 -2.39 -6.88
CA LEU A 301 36.82 -1.54 -7.96
C LEU A 301 36.46 -2.19 -9.30
N ARG A 302 35.88 -1.39 -10.20
CA ARG A 302 35.48 -1.83 -11.52
C ARG A 302 36.70 -2.25 -12.34
N ALA A 303 36.53 -3.28 -13.18
CA ALA A 303 37.52 -3.63 -14.19
C ALA A 303 37.91 -2.41 -15.07
N GLY A 304 39.21 -2.15 -15.20
CA GLY A 304 39.77 -1.00 -15.92
C GLY A 304 39.94 0.28 -15.10
N VAL A 305 39.59 0.28 -13.80
CA VAL A 305 39.90 1.37 -12.86
C VAL A 305 41.13 0.96 -12.04
N GLU A 306 42.26 1.61 -12.29
CA GLU A 306 43.56 1.24 -11.69
C GLU A 306 43.69 1.66 -10.22
N ALA A 307 42.95 2.67 -9.77
CA ALA A 307 42.99 3.16 -8.39
C ALA A 307 41.63 3.77 -7.94
N ALA A 308 41.35 3.64 -6.64
CA ALA A 308 40.22 4.33 -6.00
C ALA A 308 40.45 5.86 -5.98
N SER A 309 39.39 6.64 -5.77
CA SER A 309 39.53 8.10 -5.59
C SER A 309 40.49 8.42 -4.42
N ARG A 310 41.06 9.63 -4.40
CA ARG A 310 41.94 10.06 -3.30
C ARG A 310 41.21 9.98 -1.96
N GLN A 311 39.92 10.32 -1.96
CA GLN A 311 39.04 10.30 -0.79
C GLN A 311 38.77 8.85 -0.33
N ALA A 312 38.53 7.92 -1.25
CA ALA A 312 38.35 6.51 -0.92
C ALA A 312 39.65 5.88 -0.40
N ALA A 313 40.80 6.29 -0.93
CA ALA A 313 42.11 5.86 -0.44
C ALA A 313 42.41 6.42 0.97
N ALA A 314 42.01 7.66 1.25
CA ALA A 314 42.16 8.30 2.57
C ALA A 314 41.39 7.59 3.70
N LEU A 315 40.39 6.76 3.38
CA LEU A 315 39.72 5.93 4.38
C LEU A 315 40.65 4.96 5.11
N ARG A 316 41.84 4.65 4.57
CA ARG A 316 42.87 3.87 5.27
C ARG A 316 43.35 4.54 6.56
N ASP A 317 43.24 5.87 6.64
CA ASP A 317 43.73 6.66 7.77
C ASP A 317 42.75 6.66 8.96
N THR A 318 41.53 6.13 8.76
CA THR A 318 40.48 6.05 9.79
C THR A 318 40.71 4.95 10.83
N GLY A 319 41.67 4.03 10.59
CA GLY A 319 41.88 2.84 11.42
C GLY A 319 40.90 1.70 11.16
N CYS A 320 39.93 1.87 10.25
CA CYS A 320 39.05 0.78 9.82
C CYS A 320 39.82 -0.22 8.92
N ARG A 321 39.39 -1.49 8.92
CA ARG A 321 39.94 -2.49 8.01
C ARG A 321 39.31 -2.34 6.63
N LEU A 322 39.95 -1.56 5.76
CA LEU A 322 39.58 -1.37 4.35
C LEU A 322 40.27 -2.39 3.44
N GLN A 323 39.49 -3.12 2.65
CA GLN A 323 39.98 -4.07 1.66
C GLN A 323 39.36 -3.77 0.29
N PHE A 324 40.22 -3.52 -0.71
CA PHE A 324 39.78 -3.35 -2.09
C PHE A 324 39.62 -4.70 -2.79
N ILE A 325 38.57 -4.84 -3.59
CA ILE A 325 38.32 -6.00 -4.45
C ILE A 325 38.55 -5.54 -5.89
N PRO A 326 39.74 -5.78 -6.47
CA PRO A 326 40.07 -5.26 -7.80
C PRO A 326 39.33 -6.03 -8.91
N GLY A 327 39.14 -5.36 -10.04
CA GLY A 327 38.74 -6.00 -11.29
C GLY A 327 37.34 -6.61 -11.33
N GLN A 328 36.42 -6.13 -10.50
CA GLN A 328 35.09 -6.71 -10.38
C GLN A 328 34.11 -6.08 -11.37
N ASP A 329 33.38 -6.91 -12.11
CA ASP A 329 32.07 -6.53 -12.63
C ASP A 329 31.03 -6.66 -11.52
N ALA A 330 30.01 -5.79 -11.52
CA ALA A 330 28.99 -5.83 -10.48
C ALA A 330 28.16 -7.13 -10.55
N ASP A 331 27.86 -7.63 -11.75
CA ASP A 331 27.11 -8.87 -11.93
C ASP A 331 27.89 -10.07 -11.36
N ASP A 332 29.19 -10.15 -11.67
CA ASP A 332 30.09 -11.21 -11.19
C ASP A 332 30.30 -11.15 -9.67
N LEU A 333 30.47 -9.94 -9.11
CA LEU A 333 30.65 -9.75 -7.67
C LEU A 333 29.43 -10.25 -6.91
N PHE A 334 28.24 -9.75 -7.26
CA PHE A 334 27.02 -10.12 -6.52
C PHE A 334 26.61 -11.58 -6.76
N ASP A 335 26.91 -12.16 -7.92
CA ASP A 335 26.72 -13.60 -8.14
C ASP A 335 27.67 -14.45 -7.31
N SER A 336 28.94 -14.03 -7.19
CA SER A 336 29.94 -14.67 -6.31
C SER A 336 29.54 -14.60 -4.84
N LEU A 337 28.99 -13.46 -4.39
CA LEU A 337 28.46 -13.30 -3.03
C LEU A 337 27.25 -14.20 -2.77
N ALA A 338 26.29 -14.26 -3.70
CA ALA A 338 25.11 -15.10 -3.58
C ALA A 338 25.46 -16.60 -3.57
N SER A 339 26.29 -17.03 -4.53
CA SER A 339 26.82 -18.40 -4.60
C SER A 339 27.62 -18.75 -3.34
N GLY A 340 28.47 -17.82 -2.89
CA GLY A 340 29.20 -17.91 -1.63
C GLY A 340 28.25 -18.03 -0.43
N ALA A 341 27.14 -17.31 -0.39
CA ALA A 341 26.12 -17.44 0.66
C ALA A 341 25.26 -18.71 0.53
N ARG A 342 25.54 -19.59 -0.46
CA ARG A 342 24.76 -20.79 -0.82
C ARG A 342 23.33 -20.47 -1.25
N LEU A 343 23.12 -19.30 -1.83
CA LEU A 343 21.86 -18.89 -2.40
C LEU A 343 21.73 -19.46 -3.81
N GLY A 344 20.67 -20.24 -4.04
CA GLY A 344 20.32 -20.73 -5.38
C GLY A 344 19.83 -19.61 -6.30
N ALA A 345 19.32 -19.98 -7.47
CA ALA A 345 18.64 -19.02 -8.34
C ALA A 345 17.52 -18.26 -7.58
N PRO A 346 17.30 -16.96 -7.86
CA PRO A 346 16.25 -16.18 -7.21
C PRO A 346 14.89 -16.89 -7.27
N PRO A 347 14.06 -16.80 -6.22
CA PRO A 347 12.81 -17.56 -6.12
C PRO A 347 11.89 -17.40 -7.33
N TRP A 348 11.84 -16.22 -7.94
CA TRP A 348 10.99 -15.92 -9.09
C TRP A 348 11.54 -16.47 -10.43
N LEU A 349 12.85 -16.76 -10.55
CA LEU A 349 13.40 -17.52 -11.69
C LEU A 349 13.22 -19.02 -11.48
N ARG A 350 13.46 -19.49 -10.25
CA ARG A 350 13.40 -20.92 -9.92
C ARG A 350 11.98 -21.45 -9.95
N ASP A 351 11.05 -20.69 -9.38
CA ASP A 351 9.63 -21.00 -9.34
C ASP A 351 8.77 -19.73 -9.50
N PRO A 352 8.61 -19.25 -10.75
CA PRO A 352 7.84 -18.04 -11.03
C PRO A 352 6.39 -18.15 -10.56
N VAL A 353 5.80 -19.35 -10.63
CA VAL A 353 4.40 -19.58 -10.25
C VAL A 353 4.23 -19.50 -8.73
N ALA A 354 5.19 -20.02 -7.95
CA ALA A 354 5.18 -19.87 -6.51
C ALA A 354 5.26 -18.40 -6.08
N VAL A 355 6.06 -17.57 -6.78
CA VAL A 355 6.14 -16.13 -6.49
C VAL A 355 4.85 -15.42 -6.88
N MET A 356 4.28 -15.67 -8.07
CA MET A 356 3.00 -15.09 -8.47
C MET A 356 1.87 -15.47 -7.50
N ARG A 357 1.89 -16.70 -6.98
CA ARG A 357 0.93 -17.14 -5.94
C ARG A 357 1.15 -16.41 -4.62
N LYS A 358 2.41 -16.20 -4.20
CA LYS A 358 2.74 -15.43 -3.00
C LYS A 358 2.26 -13.99 -3.13
N GLU A 359 2.50 -13.34 -4.27
CA GLU A 359 2.05 -11.96 -4.52
C GLU A 359 0.53 -11.89 -4.65
N HIS A 360 -0.11 -12.86 -5.29
CA HIS A 360 -1.57 -12.95 -5.33
C HIS A 360 -2.18 -12.98 -3.93
N ARG A 361 -1.59 -13.74 -2.99
CA ARG A 361 -2.05 -13.78 -1.58
C ARG A 361 -1.93 -12.43 -0.84
N ARG A 362 -1.13 -11.49 -1.36
CA ARG A 362 -0.99 -10.14 -0.80
C ARG A 362 -2.00 -9.16 -1.38
N ILE A 363 -2.69 -9.54 -2.46
CA ILE A 363 -3.77 -8.75 -3.03
C ILE A 363 -4.96 -8.87 -2.08
N ALA A 364 -5.33 -7.75 -1.45
CA ALA A 364 -6.54 -7.68 -0.64
C ALA A 364 -7.74 -8.03 -1.52
N GLU A 365 -8.69 -8.81 -0.97
CA GLU A 365 -9.89 -9.15 -1.72
C GLU A 365 -10.68 -7.88 -2.07
N PRO A 366 -10.94 -7.62 -3.36
CA PRO A 366 -11.64 -6.43 -3.78
C PRO A 366 -13.13 -6.58 -3.49
N ALA A 367 -13.73 -5.54 -2.93
CA ALA A 367 -15.17 -5.48 -2.68
C ALA A 367 -16.02 -5.58 -3.97
N ALA A 368 -15.43 -5.23 -5.12
CA ALA A 368 -16.10 -5.32 -6.42
C ALA A 368 -16.13 -6.78 -6.94
N PRO A 369 -17.32 -7.36 -7.22
CA PRO A 369 -17.47 -8.75 -7.69
C PRO A 369 -16.72 -9.05 -8.99
N THR A 370 -16.60 -8.06 -9.87
CA THR A 370 -15.86 -8.17 -11.14
C THR A 370 -14.35 -8.32 -10.90
N ALA A 371 -13.78 -7.56 -9.97
CA ALA A 371 -12.37 -7.69 -9.59
C ALA A 371 -12.12 -9.00 -8.83
N ARG A 372 -13.09 -9.47 -8.03
CA ARG A 372 -13.05 -10.77 -7.37
C ARG A 372 -13.06 -11.91 -8.40
N HIS A 373 -13.94 -11.86 -9.40
CA HIS A 373 -13.96 -12.85 -10.48
C HIS A 373 -12.65 -12.86 -11.29
N LEU A 374 -12.05 -11.68 -11.53
CA LEU A 374 -10.73 -11.59 -12.16
C LEU A 374 -9.64 -12.24 -11.30
N LEU A 375 -9.67 -12.06 -9.98
CA LEU A 375 -8.73 -12.71 -9.06
C LEU A 375 -8.95 -14.22 -8.96
N GLU A 376 -10.20 -14.68 -8.92
CA GLU A 376 -10.56 -16.11 -8.94
C GLU A 376 -10.10 -16.79 -10.23
N ARG A 377 -10.33 -16.13 -11.37
CA ARG A 377 -9.83 -16.57 -12.67
C ARG A 377 -8.30 -16.60 -12.68
N HIS A 378 -7.65 -15.57 -12.15
CA HIS A 378 -6.20 -15.52 -12.05
C HIS A 378 -5.63 -16.68 -11.20
N VAL A 379 -6.28 -17.03 -10.09
CA VAL A 379 -5.92 -18.19 -9.27
C VAL A 379 -6.10 -19.50 -10.04
N ALA A 380 -7.20 -19.65 -10.77
CA ALA A 380 -7.45 -20.83 -11.59
C ALA A 380 -6.38 -20.98 -12.70
N GLU A 381 -6.01 -19.88 -13.35
CA GLU A 381 -4.95 -19.83 -14.37
C GLU A 381 -3.57 -20.18 -13.77
N LEU A 382 -3.23 -19.63 -12.59
CA LEU A 382 -2.01 -19.99 -11.86
C LEU A 382 -1.99 -21.48 -11.45
N GLY A 383 -3.14 -22.03 -11.06
CA GLY A 383 -3.28 -23.45 -10.73
C GLY A 383 -3.09 -24.37 -11.95
N ALA A 384 -3.64 -23.99 -13.10
CA ALA A 384 -3.45 -24.71 -14.36
C ALA A 384 -1.98 -24.66 -14.83
N LEU A 385 -1.32 -23.51 -14.68
CA LEU A 385 0.09 -23.33 -15.01
C LEU A 385 0.99 -24.20 -14.11
N ASP A 386 0.67 -24.30 -12.83
CA ASP A 386 1.38 -25.16 -11.86
C ASP A 386 1.26 -26.65 -12.23
N ALA A 387 0.06 -27.10 -12.59
CA ALA A 387 -0.17 -28.48 -13.04
C ALA A 387 0.61 -28.80 -14.33
N CYS A 388 0.69 -27.83 -15.25
CA CYS A 388 1.47 -27.96 -16.48
C CYS A 388 2.98 -28.08 -16.18
N LEU A 389 3.52 -27.21 -15.33
CA LEU A 389 4.93 -27.24 -14.93
C LEU A 389 5.27 -28.51 -14.13
N ALA A 390 4.39 -28.97 -13.25
CA ALA A 390 4.56 -30.23 -12.53
C ALA A 390 4.64 -31.42 -13.50
N THR A 391 3.78 -31.45 -14.53
CA THR A 391 3.81 -32.46 -15.59
C THR A 391 5.11 -32.40 -16.41
N HIS A 392 5.60 -31.19 -16.71
CA HIS A 392 6.86 -30.98 -17.42
C HIS A 392 8.07 -31.42 -16.59
N ARG A 393 8.15 -31.03 -15.31
CA ARG A 393 9.20 -31.43 -14.36
C ARG A 393 9.20 -32.96 -14.16
N ALA A 394 8.03 -33.58 -14.02
CA ALA A 394 7.91 -35.04 -13.89
C ALA A 394 8.38 -35.81 -15.15
N ARG A 395 8.26 -35.21 -16.34
CA ARG A 395 8.74 -35.80 -17.60
C ARG A 395 10.23 -35.58 -17.83
N ASN A 396 10.79 -34.47 -17.35
CA ASN A 396 12.14 -34.01 -17.72
C ASN A 396 13.18 -34.08 -16.58
N GLU A 397 12.78 -34.31 -15.32
CA GLU A 397 13.70 -34.46 -14.18
C GLU A 397 13.39 -35.71 -13.33
N PRO A 398 13.66 -36.92 -13.86
CA PRO A 398 13.45 -38.16 -13.11
C PRO A 398 14.57 -38.37 -12.09
N GLY A 399 14.47 -37.78 -10.89
CA GLY A 399 15.51 -38.02 -9.87
C GLY A 399 15.36 -37.42 -8.47
N ARG A 400 14.56 -36.37 -8.24
CA ARG A 400 14.41 -35.80 -6.88
C ARG A 400 13.14 -36.30 -6.19
N ARG A 401 13.24 -37.45 -5.53
CA ARG A 401 12.33 -37.81 -4.42
C ARG A 401 12.90 -37.22 -3.13
N GLU A 402 12.57 -35.98 -2.82
CA GLU A 402 12.68 -35.46 -1.45
C GLU A 402 11.35 -35.66 -0.73
N ALA A 403 11.43 -36.14 0.52
CA ALA A 403 10.30 -36.46 1.37
C ALA A 403 9.35 -35.27 1.50
N ALA A 404 8.07 -35.50 1.21
CA ALA A 404 7.04 -34.46 1.26
C ALA A 404 6.95 -33.86 2.68
N PRO A 405 7.20 -32.54 2.86
CA PRO A 405 6.63 -31.82 3.97
C PRO A 405 5.13 -31.76 3.74
N LEU A 406 4.34 -32.03 4.77
CA LEU A 406 2.90 -31.76 4.80
C LEU A 406 2.66 -30.25 4.73
N GLU A 407 2.83 -29.64 3.56
CA GLU A 407 2.44 -28.26 3.26
C GLU A 407 1.60 -28.24 1.98
N ARG A 408 0.36 -28.71 2.10
CA ARG A 408 -0.69 -28.32 1.16
C ARG A 408 -1.15 -26.90 1.54
N PRO A 409 -1.16 -25.92 0.63
CA PRO A 409 -1.90 -24.69 0.87
C PRO A 409 -3.39 -25.00 0.78
N LEU A 410 -4.13 -24.71 1.86
CA LEU A 410 -5.58 -24.86 1.93
C LEU A 410 -6.28 -23.70 1.19
N PRO A 411 -7.38 -23.95 0.48
CA PRO A 411 -8.13 -22.94 -0.29
C PRO A 411 -8.85 -21.94 0.62
N ALA A 412 -8.73 -20.64 0.32
CA ALA A 412 -9.18 -19.53 1.17
C ALA A 412 -10.71 -19.36 1.27
N ASN A 413 -11.51 -20.01 0.41
CA ASN A 413 -12.97 -19.91 0.46
C ASN A 413 -13.66 -21.12 1.08
N ASP A 414 -12.89 -22.08 1.58
CA ASP A 414 -13.46 -23.22 2.31
C ASP A 414 -12.98 -23.18 3.76
N PHE A 415 -13.46 -22.19 4.51
CA PHE A 415 -13.24 -22.11 5.95
C PHE A 415 -13.64 -23.41 6.66
N ALA A 416 -14.58 -24.19 6.09
CA ALA A 416 -14.94 -25.52 6.59
C ALA A 416 -13.88 -26.59 6.28
N ALA A 417 -13.16 -26.52 5.16
CA ALA A 417 -12.00 -27.39 4.88
C ALA A 417 -10.77 -26.98 5.68
N VAL A 418 -10.51 -25.68 5.85
CA VAL A 418 -9.41 -25.19 6.71
C VAL A 418 -9.66 -25.61 8.16
N ARG A 419 -10.89 -25.40 8.65
CA ARG A 419 -11.30 -25.85 9.97
C ARG A 419 -11.16 -27.36 10.12
N ARG A 420 -11.65 -28.17 9.17
CA ARG A 420 -11.47 -29.63 9.19
C ARG A 420 -10.01 -30.03 9.23
N THR A 421 -9.15 -29.37 8.47
CA THR A 421 -7.71 -29.67 8.48
C THR A 421 -7.06 -29.34 9.82
N LEU A 422 -7.46 -28.24 10.45
CA LEU A 422 -7.02 -27.88 11.81
C LEU A 422 -7.59 -28.82 12.88
N GLU A 423 -8.81 -29.33 12.70
CA GLU A 423 -9.45 -30.32 13.58
C GLU A 423 -8.78 -31.70 13.45
N ASP A 424 -8.49 -32.13 12.21
CA ASP A 424 -7.85 -33.40 11.85
C ASP A 424 -6.38 -33.45 12.29
N ALA A 425 -5.70 -32.29 12.35
CA ALA A 425 -4.37 -32.16 12.94
C ALA A 425 -4.35 -32.44 14.45
N GLY A 426 -5.52 -32.53 15.11
CA GLY A 426 -5.63 -32.85 16.54
C GLY A 426 -4.89 -31.86 17.44
N GLY A 427 -4.50 -32.29 18.65
CA GLY A 427 -3.76 -31.47 19.62
C GLY A 427 -2.37 -30.98 19.18
N VAL A 428 -2.00 -31.15 17.91
CA VAL A 428 -0.74 -30.71 17.29
C VAL A 428 -0.87 -29.29 16.70
N ALA A 429 -2.09 -28.84 16.38
CA ALA A 429 -2.32 -27.46 15.94
C ALA A 429 -2.19 -26.47 17.11
N SER A 430 -1.26 -25.51 17.01
CA SER A 430 -1.02 -24.51 18.07
C SER A 430 -2.17 -23.51 18.19
N ALA A 431 -2.32 -22.85 19.36
CA ALA A 431 -3.33 -21.79 19.50
C ALA A 431 -3.05 -20.63 18.53
N GLU A 432 -1.81 -20.43 18.10
CA GLU A 432 -1.43 -19.43 17.10
C GLU A 432 -1.99 -19.77 15.70
N SER A 433 -1.98 -21.04 15.28
CA SER A 433 -2.61 -21.46 14.01
C SER A 433 -4.12 -21.24 14.04
N TRP A 434 -4.76 -21.55 15.17
CA TRP A 434 -6.18 -21.28 15.37
C TRP A 434 -6.48 -19.78 15.47
N MET A 435 -5.59 -18.97 16.05
CA MET A 435 -5.72 -17.52 16.12
C MET A 435 -5.60 -16.87 14.74
N ARG A 436 -4.64 -17.30 13.91
CA ARG A 436 -4.52 -16.82 12.52
C ARG A 436 -5.76 -17.17 11.70
N PHE A 437 -6.30 -18.37 11.88
CA PHE A 437 -7.58 -18.76 11.28
C PHE A 437 -8.73 -17.89 11.79
N ALA A 438 -8.82 -17.63 13.10
CA ALA A 438 -9.86 -16.78 13.68
C ALA A 438 -9.79 -15.33 13.17
N VAL A 439 -8.60 -14.73 13.08
CA VAL A 439 -8.42 -13.38 12.52
C VAL A 439 -8.83 -13.36 11.05
N ALA A 440 -8.45 -14.36 10.26
CA ALA A 440 -8.85 -14.45 8.86
C ALA A 440 -10.37 -14.57 8.69
N VAL A 441 -11.05 -15.34 9.54
CA VAL A 441 -12.52 -15.43 9.54
C VAL A 441 -13.16 -14.12 10.02
N ALA A 442 -12.58 -13.47 11.03
CA ALA A 442 -13.06 -12.19 11.56
C ALA A 442 -13.02 -11.08 10.50
N ASP A 443 -11.91 -10.99 9.76
CA ASP A 443 -11.74 -10.01 8.68
C ASP A 443 -12.66 -10.32 7.47
N ALA A 444 -13.02 -11.60 7.27
CA ALA A 444 -13.93 -12.07 6.22
C ALA A 444 -15.41 -12.15 6.67
N ALA A 445 -15.74 -11.74 7.90
CA ALA A 445 -17.11 -11.87 8.44
C ALA A 445 -18.21 -11.20 7.58
N PRO A 446 -17.99 -10.00 7.00
CA PRO A 446 -18.99 -9.35 6.14
C PRO A 446 -19.25 -10.07 4.81
N THR A 447 -18.33 -10.93 4.35
CA THR A 447 -18.36 -11.53 3.01
C THR A 447 -18.79 -13.00 3.00
N VAL A 448 -18.59 -13.72 4.10
CA VAL A 448 -18.84 -15.18 4.24
C VAL A 448 -20.27 -15.47 4.75
N GLY A 449 -21.01 -14.42 5.10
CA GLY A 449 -22.33 -14.50 5.72
C GLY A 449 -22.22 -14.70 7.23
N GLU A 450 -23.02 -13.93 7.98
CA GLU A 450 -22.88 -13.82 9.44
C GLU A 450 -22.95 -15.17 10.16
N ALA A 451 -23.83 -16.08 9.71
CA ALA A 451 -24.00 -17.39 10.33
C ALA A 451 -22.76 -18.29 10.18
N SER A 452 -22.11 -18.26 9.01
CA SER A 452 -20.94 -19.08 8.71
C SER A 452 -19.69 -18.53 9.40
N ALA A 453 -19.50 -17.21 9.37
CA ALA A 453 -18.43 -16.54 10.10
C ALA A 453 -18.52 -16.82 11.61
N ARG A 454 -19.74 -16.74 12.17
CA ARG A 454 -20.01 -17.04 13.58
C ARG A 454 -19.64 -18.49 13.95
N GLU A 455 -20.01 -19.46 13.12
CA GLU A 455 -19.68 -20.88 13.35
C GLU A 455 -18.16 -21.10 13.38
N HIS A 456 -17.44 -20.57 12.39
CA HIS A 456 -15.99 -20.75 12.28
C HIS A 456 -15.23 -20.06 13.42
N LEU A 457 -15.64 -18.84 13.81
CA LEU A 457 -15.05 -18.13 14.94
C LEU A 457 -15.30 -18.86 16.26
N ARG A 458 -16.50 -19.38 16.51
CA ARG A 458 -16.80 -20.21 17.70
C ARG A 458 -15.88 -21.40 17.81
N ALA A 459 -15.72 -22.14 16.71
CA ALA A 459 -14.87 -23.32 16.69
C ALA A 459 -13.40 -22.97 16.99
N ALA A 460 -12.90 -21.88 16.38
CA ALA A 460 -11.54 -21.42 16.59
C ALA A 460 -11.31 -20.94 18.04
N VAL A 461 -12.19 -20.08 18.56
CA VAL A 461 -12.12 -19.57 19.94
C VAL A 461 -12.17 -20.71 20.96
N GLY A 462 -13.06 -21.69 20.76
CA GLY A 462 -13.15 -22.86 21.64
C GLY A 462 -11.87 -23.71 21.69
N ARG A 463 -11.01 -23.62 20.67
CA ARG A 463 -9.67 -24.26 20.66
C ARG A 463 -8.60 -23.37 21.26
N ILE A 464 -8.61 -22.08 20.94
CA ILE A 464 -7.70 -21.06 21.50
C ILE A 464 -7.76 -21.07 23.03
N LEU A 465 -8.96 -21.06 23.60
CA LEU A 465 -9.15 -20.99 25.06
C LEU A 465 -8.77 -22.28 25.81
N LYS A 466 -8.64 -23.43 25.13
CA LYS A 466 -8.26 -24.71 25.77
C LYS A 466 -6.75 -24.84 26.00
N ASN A 467 -5.93 -24.00 25.38
CA ASN A 467 -4.47 -24.05 25.47
C ASN A 467 -3.92 -22.78 26.17
N PRO A 468 -3.96 -22.72 27.52
CA PRO A 468 -3.64 -21.51 28.26
C PRO A 468 -2.14 -21.12 28.27
N ARG A 469 -1.25 -21.96 27.72
CA ARG A 469 0.21 -21.77 27.73
C ARG A 469 0.74 -20.96 26.55
N ASP A 470 -0.08 -20.69 25.54
CA ASP A 470 0.33 -19.92 24.36
C ASP A 470 0.11 -18.43 24.64
N HIS A 471 1.17 -17.61 24.50
CA HIS A 471 1.07 -16.15 24.56
C HIS A 471 0.50 -15.63 23.25
N LEU A 472 -0.60 -14.90 23.31
CA LEU A 472 -1.29 -14.36 22.15
C LEU A 472 -1.16 -12.83 22.13
N ASN A 473 -1.35 -12.23 20.96
CA ASN A 473 -1.26 -10.78 20.82
C ASN A 473 -2.61 -10.15 21.19
N ALA A 474 -2.61 -9.18 22.11
CA ALA A 474 -3.80 -8.47 22.57
C ALA A 474 -4.59 -7.79 21.43
N GLY A 475 -3.91 -7.30 20.40
CA GLY A 475 -4.53 -6.77 19.19
C GLY A 475 -5.25 -7.82 18.34
N GLN A 476 -4.73 -9.05 18.25
CA GLN A 476 -5.42 -10.15 17.57
C GLN A 476 -6.67 -10.59 18.33
N LEU A 477 -6.57 -10.70 19.67
CA LEU A 477 -7.72 -11.00 20.54
C LEU A 477 -8.79 -9.91 20.43
N SER A 478 -8.39 -8.63 20.46
CA SER A 478 -9.29 -7.49 20.30
C SER A 478 -10.04 -7.53 18.96
N ARG A 479 -9.37 -7.89 17.87
CA ARG A 479 -9.99 -8.04 16.53
C ARG A 479 -11.01 -9.17 16.48
N VAL A 480 -10.62 -10.36 16.90
CA VAL A 480 -11.51 -11.54 16.91
C VAL A 480 -12.72 -11.31 17.79
N GLY A 481 -12.51 -10.76 19.00
CA GLY A 481 -13.60 -10.41 19.91
C GLY A 481 -14.54 -9.37 19.31
N SER A 482 -14.03 -8.33 18.66
CA SER A 482 -14.86 -7.29 18.01
C SER A 482 -15.71 -7.87 16.88
N ALA A 483 -15.15 -8.75 16.06
CA ALA A 483 -15.91 -9.40 14.99
C ALA A 483 -17.03 -10.28 15.54
N LEU A 484 -16.78 -11.00 16.64
CA LEU A 484 -17.81 -11.78 17.33
C LEU A 484 -18.94 -10.91 17.89
N VAL A 485 -18.63 -9.72 18.43
CA VAL A 485 -19.66 -8.74 18.84
C VAL A 485 -20.49 -8.29 17.66
N SER A 486 -19.86 -7.89 16.55
CA SER A 486 -20.57 -7.47 15.33
C SER A 486 -21.47 -8.58 14.75
N LEU A 487 -21.08 -9.84 14.96
CA LEU A 487 -21.86 -11.01 14.58
C LEU A 487 -22.93 -11.40 15.62
N GLY A 488 -23.12 -10.64 16.70
CA GLY A 488 -24.08 -10.92 17.76
C GLY A 488 -23.76 -12.14 18.62
N ASP A 489 -22.48 -12.54 18.70
CA ASP A 489 -22.02 -13.72 19.41
C ASP A 489 -21.22 -13.38 20.67
N GLU A 490 -21.96 -12.94 21.69
CA GLU A 490 -21.37 -12.28 22.85
C GLU A 490 -20.62 -13.21 23.81
N ALA A 491 -20.97 -14.50 23.90
CA ALA A 491 -20.36 -15.41 24.88
C ALA A 491 -18.91 -15.77 24.50
N PRO A 492 -18.62 -16.15 23.23
CA PRO A 492 -17.25 -16.28 22.74
C PRO A 492 -16.49 -14.96 22.74
N ALA A 493 -17.14 -13.85 22.38
CA ALA A 493 -16.51 -12.52 22.43
C ALA A 493 -16.02 -12.19 23.85
N ARG A 494 -16.87 -12.42 24.86
CA ARG A 494 -16.53 -12.24 26.27
C ARG A 494 -15.33 -13.08 26.68
N ALA A 495 -15.32 -14.36 26.33
CA ALA A 495 -14.23 -15.26 26.70
C ALA A 495 -12.88 -14.86 26.06
N VAL A 496 -12.90 -14.31 24.84
CA VAL A 496 -11.71 -13.75 24.17
C VAL A 496 -11.20 -12.49 24.88
N PHE A 497 -12.09 -11.59 25.29
CA PHE A 497 -11.69 -10.39 26.02
C PHE A 497 -11.26 -10.68 27.46
N GLU A 498 -11.85 -11.69 28.13
CA GLU A 498 -11.35 -12.19 29.43
C GLU A 498 -9.94 -12.76 29.29
N ARG A 499 -9.68 -13.54 28.23
CA ARG A 499 -8.31 -14.02 27.93
C ARG A 499 -7.34 -12.85 27.67
N MET A 500 -7.76 -11.83 26.94
CA MET A 500 -6.97 -10.62 26.70
C MET A 500 -6.64 -9.89 28.00
N ARG A 501 -7.61 -9.78 28.93
CA ARG A 501 -7.41 -9.20 30.27
C ARG A 501 -6.38 -10.01 31.05
N ASP A 502 -6.53 -11.33 31.13
CA ASP A 502 -5.64 -12.20 31.91
C ASP A 502 -4.19 -12.17 31.39
N GLU A 503 -3.99 -12.09 30.07
CA GLU A 503 -2.68 -11.94 29.44
C GLU A 503 -2.05 -10.57 29.75
N ALA A 504 -2.86 -9.50 29.71
CA ALA A 504 -2.43 -8.16 30.05
C ALA A 504 -2.07 -8.00 31.54
N GLU A 505 -2.85 -8.62 32.44
CA GLU A 505 -2.54 -8.69 33.88
C GLU A 505 -1.22 -9.44 34.14
N SER A 506 -1.00 -10.54 33.41
CA SER A 506 0.23 -11.34 33.52
C SER A 506 1.47 -10.57 33.04
N ALA A 507 1.31 -9.62 32.11
CA ALA A 507 2.38 -8.74 31.61
C ALA A 507 2.72 -7.58 32.58
N GLY A 508 1.93 -7.37 33.64
CA GLY A 508 2.16 -6.36 34.65
C GLY A 508 2.17 -4.93 34.09
N ALA A 509 3.14 -4.11 34.50
CA ALA A 509 3.23 -2.70 34.09
C ALA A 509 3.33 -2.50 32.56
N ALA A 510 3.88 -3.46 31.81
CA ALA A 510 3.97 -3.39 30.35
C ALA A 510 2.63 -3.68 29.64
N GLY A 511 1.67 -4.30 30.32
CA GLY A 511 0.36 -4.67 29.79
C GLY A 511 -0.78 -3.75 30.24
N GLU A 512 -0.52 -2.70 31.02
CA GLU A 512 -1.57 -1.83 31.56
C GLU A 512 -2.45 -1.18 30.46
N GLY A 513 -1.87 -0.82 29.31
CA GLY A 513 -2.63 -0.31 28.15
C GLY A 513 -3.58 -1.36 27.56
N ASP A 514 -3.06 -2.58 27.34
CA ASP A 514 -3.87 -3.71 26.85
C ASP A 514 -4.95 -4.12 27.87
N LEU A 515 -4.67 -3.99 29.17
CA LEU A 515 -5.62 -4.26 30.25
C LEU A 515 -6.78 -3.27 30.24
N SER A 516 -6.47 -1.98 30.15
CA SER A 516 -7.46 -0.90 29.98
C SER A 516 -8.36 -1.15 28.77
N MET A 517 -7.75 -1.52 27.64
CA MET A 517 -8.46 -1.85 26.40
C MET A 517 -9.39 -3.07 26.59
N ALA A 518 -8.92 -4.16 27.19
CA ALA A 518 -9.70 -5.36 27.45
C ALA A 518 -10.91 -5.09 28.36
N LEU A 519 -10.70 -4.34 29.44
CA LEU A 519 -11.76 -3.95 30.37
C LEU A 519 -12.82 -3.08 29.70
N SER A 520 -12.42 -2.14 28.83
CA SER A 520 -13.38 -1.32 28.05
C SER A 520 -14.27 -2.17 27.13
N ARG A 521 -13.72 -3.25 26.54
CA ARG A 521 -14.47 -4.18 25.67
C ARG A 521 -15.44 -5.05 26.47
N LEU A 522 -15.00 -5.54 27.63
CA LEU A 522 -15.85 -6.30 28.55
C LEU A 522 -17.00 -5.45 29.11
N ALA A 523 -16.76 -4.16 29.34
CA ALA A 523 -17.79 -3.23 29.78
C ALA A 523 -18.90 -3.05 28.73
N GLY A 524 -18.53 -2.89 27.45
CA GLY A 524 -19.49 -2.86 26.33
C GLY A 524 -20.38 -4.10 26.30
N LEU A 525 -19.78 -5.29 26.40
CA LEU A 525 -20.52 -6.56 26.47
C LEU A 525 -21.41 -6.73 27.71
N ALA A 526 -21.10 -6.05 28.81
CA ALA A 526 -21.96 -6.03 30.00
C ALA A 526 -23.15 -5.09 29.79
N ALA A 527 -22.91 -3.95 29.13
CA ALA A 527 -23.94 -2.97 28.77
C ALA A 527 -24.97 -3.55 27.79
N ASP A 528 -24.52 -4.25 26.74
CA ASP A 528 -25.38 -4.93 25.76
C ASP A 528 -26.35 -5.92 26.43
N ARG A 529 -25.93 -6.54 27.54
CA ARG A 529 -26.75 -7.46 28.35
C ARG A 529 -27.64 -6.78 29.39
N GLY A 530 -27.52 -5.46 29.52
CA GLY A 530 -28.21 -4.69 30.55
C GLY A 530 -27.62 -4.81 31.95
N ASP A 531 -26.44 -5.41 32.13
CA ASP A 531 -25.72 -5.45 33.41
C ASP A 531 -24.94 -4.14 33.62
N LYS A 532 -25.70 -3.10 33.99
CA LYS A 532 -25.19 -1.74 34.16
C LYS A 532 -24.14 -1.63 35.26
N GLU A 533 -24.28 -2.39 36.35
CA GLU A 533 -23.36 -2.32 37.50
C GLU A 533 -21.98 -2.89 37.12
N THR A 534 -21.94 -4.04 36.44
CA THR A 534 -20.67 -4.60 35.95
C THR A 534 -20.04 -3.71 34.88
N ALA A 535 -20.85 -3.15 33.96
CA ALA A 535 -20.36 -2.26 32.92
C ALA A 535 -19.70 -1.01 33.53
N GLN A 536 -20.37 -0.34 34.48
CA GLN A 536 -19.83 0.83 35.16
C GLN A 536 -18.55 0.54 35.93
N ARG A 537 -18.48 -0.58 36.65
CA ARG A 537 -17.26 -0.98 37.38
C ARG A 537 -16.08 -1.19 36.44
N LEU A 538 -16.28 -1.94 35.35
CA LEU A 538 -15.22 -2.20 34.36
C LEU A 538 -14.78 -0.93 33.64
N CYS A 539 -15.71 -0.03 33.32
CA CYS A 539 -15.41 1.29 32.78
C CYS A 539 -14.56 2.14 33.74
N ALA A 540 -14.93 2.19 35.02
CA ALA A 540 -14.20 2.95 36.04
C ALA A 540 -12.77 2.42 36.22
N GLU A 541 -12.60 1.10 36.19
CA GLU A 541 -11.29 0.45 36.27
C GLU A 541 -10.43 0.72 35.03
N ALA A 542 -11.00 0.59 33.82
CA ALA A 542 -10.32 0.91 32.57
C ALA A 542 -9.83 2.37 32.55
N LEU A 543 -10.70 3.30 32.95
CA LEU A 543 -10.37 4.72 33.00
C LEU A 543 -9.28 5.01 34.06
N ALA A 544 -9.37 4.40 35.24
CA ALA A 544 -8.36 4.54 36.28
C ALA A 544 -6.99 4.02 35.82
N ILE A 545 -6.94 2.90 35.08
CA ILE A 545 -5.71 2.40 34.45
C ILE A 545 -5.16 3.41 33.45
N GLN A 546 -6.00 3.91 32.56
CA GLN A 546 -5.57 4.83 31.53
C GLN A 546 -5.07 6.17 32.12
N GLN A 547 -5.64 6.63 33.24
CA GLN A 547 -5.23 7.84 33.94
C GLN A 547 -3.93 7.69 34.73
N ARG A 548 -3.58 6.48 35.19
CA ARG A 548 -2.31 6.20 35.90
C ARG A 548 -1.14 5.87 34.98
N LEU A 549 -1.41 5.48 33.73
CA LEU A 549 -0.36 5.16 32.76
C LEU A 549 0.59 6.36 32.62
N PRO A 550 1.92 6.16 32.72
CA PRO A 550 2.91 7.21 32.58
C PRO A 550 3.03 7.63 31.11
N GLY A 551 2.00 8.26 30.56
CA GLY A 551 2.11 9.01 29.33
C GLY A 551 2.92 10.27 29.64
N GLN A 552 4.06 10.45 28.98
CA GLN A 552 4.59 11.81 28.87
C GLN A 552 3.45 12.69 28.36
N PRO A 553 3.10 13.80 29.02
CA PRO A 553 2.07 14.70 28.52
C PRO A 553 2.48 15.20 27.13
N GLY A 554 1.94 14.56 26.08
CA GLY A 554 2.29 14.84 24.68
C GLY A 554 2.68 13.64 23.81
N ALA A 555 2.77 12.41 24.33
CA ALA A 555 2.97 11.22 23.48
C ALA A 555 1.67 10.88 22.70
N PRO A 556 1.66 10.87 21.35
CA PRO A 556 0.43 10.73 20.57
C PRO A 556 -0.30 9.40 20.73
N ASP A 557 0.44 8.30 20.85
CA ASP A 557 -0.14 6.94 20.89
C ASP A 557 -0.98 6.70 22.14
N GLY A 558 -0.46 7.03 23.33
CA GLY A 558 -1.19 6.85 24.59
C GLY A 558 -2.41 7.78 24.76
N GLN A 559 -2.38 8.95 24.12
CA GLN A 559 -3.52 9.85 24.05
C GLN A 559 -4.61 9.32 23.10
N SER A 560 -4.22 8.67 22.00
CA SER A 560 -5.15 8.02 21.08
C SER A 560 -5.91 6.89 21.78
N ASP A 561 -5.19 6.03 22.51
CA ASP A 561 -5.79 4.95 23.29
C ASP A 561 -6.75 5.45 24.37
N LEU A 562 -6.39 6.54 25.07
CA LEU A 562 -7.28 7.17 26.05
C LEU A 562 -8.56 7.70 25.41
N ALA A 563 -8.48 8.37 24.25
CA ALA A 563 -9.66 8.85 23.55
C ALA A 563 -10.57 7.70 23.08
N LEU A 564 -9.99 6.57 22.65
CA LEU A 564 -10.75 5.37 22.29
C LEU A 564 -11.48 4.76 23.50
N VAL A 565 -10.80 4.64 24.65
CA VAL A 565 -11.41 4.11 25.88
C VAL A 565 -12.53 5.04 26.37
N LEU A 566 -12.28 6.35 26.43
CA LEU A 566 -13.30 7.34 26.80
C LEU A 566 -14.55 7.24 25.91
N GLY A 567 -14.36 7.12 24.59
CA GLY A 567 -15.48 6.95 23.66
C GLY A 567 -16.33 5.72 23.96
N ARG A 568 -15.72 4.58 24.28
CA ARG A 568 -16.48 3.36 24.62
C ARG A 568 -17.16 3.42 25.97
N VAL A 569 -16.51 4.01 26.97
CA VAL A 569 -17.14 4.23 28.28
C VAL A 569 -18.35 5.15 28.12
N ALA A 570 -18.26 6.14 27.23
CA ALA A 570 -19.36 7.02 26.92
C ALA A 570 -20.53 6.28 26.24
N ASP A 571 -20.25 5.42 25.25
CA ASP A 571 -21.27 4.57 24.61
C ASP A 571 -22.00 3.70 25.67
N VAL A 572 -21.25 3.07 26.58
CA VAL A 572 -21.82 2.29 27.71
C VAL A 572 -22.69 3.15 28.63
N ALA A 573 -22.27 4.38 28.93
CA ALA A 573 -23.05 5.30 29.74
C ALA A 573 -24.36 5.70 29.02
N GLN A 574 -24.32 5.88 27.70
CA GLN A 574 -25.48 6.18 26.88
C GLN A 574 -26.50 5.03 26.91
N ASP A 575 -26.06 3.78 26.71
CA ASP A 575 -26.91 2.59 26.77
C ASP A 575 -27.49 2.35 28.17
N SER A 576 -26.74 2.75 29.20
CA SER A 576 -27.19 2.72 30.58
C SER A 576 -28.24 3.80 30.90
N GLY A 577 -28.46 4.76 29.99
CA GLY A 577 -29.39 5.87 30.14
C GLY A 577 -28.80 7.11 30.82
N ASP A 578 -27.51 7.09 31.16
CA ASP A 578 -26.78 8.24 31.71
C ASP A 578 -26.22 9.10 30.56
N ARG A 579 -27.13 9.83 29.91
CA ARG A 579 -26.80 10.70 28.78
C ARG A 579 -25.85 11.85 29.16
N GLU A 580 -25.86 12.32 30.41
CA GLU A 580 -24.97 13.40 30.85
C GLU A 580 -23.53 12.92 30.97
N ALA A 581 -23.31 11.77 31.62
CA ALA A 581 -21.99 11.17 31.70
C ALA A 581 -21.44 10.82 30.30
N ALA A 582 -22.27 10.23 29.44
CA ALA A 582 -21.88 9.90 28.07
C ALA A 582 -21.40 11.14 27.29
N GLU A 583 -22.14 12.23 27.37
CA GLU A 583 -21.82 13.46 26.65
C GLU A 583 -20.52 14.09 27.18
N GLN A 584 -20.33 14.10 28.50
CA GLN A 584 -19.10 14.58 29.13
C GLN A 584 -17.88 13.77 28.68
N LEU A 585 -17.98 12.45 28.68
CA LEU A 585 -16.89 11.55 28.25
C LEU A 585 -16.58 11.68 26.76
N HIS A 586 -17.59 11.80 25.90
CA HIS A 586 -17.36 12.07 24.47
C HIS A 586 -16.74 13.46 24.23
N ARG A 587 -17.08 14.47 25.04
CA ARG A 587 -16.41 15.79 24.99
C ARG A 587 -14.95 15.72 25.40
N GLU A 588 -14.62 14.94 26.41
CA GLU A 588 -13.24 14.70 26.82
C GLU A 588 -12.45 13.97 25.73
N ALA A 589 -13.03 12.93 25.13
CA ALA A 589 -12.44 12.23 23.98
C ALA A 589 -12.23 13.18 22.78
N LEU A 590 -13.21 14.04 22.49
CA LEU A 590 -13.12 15.07 21.45
C LEU A 590 -11.99 16.07 21.73
N ALA A 591 -11.83 16.53 22.97
CA ALA A 591 -10.75 17.46 23.34
C ALA A 591 -9.37 16.84 23.10
N ILE A 592 -9.19 15.55 23.40
CA ILE A 592 -7.95 14.82 23.15
C ILE A 592 -7.71 14.68 21.64
N ARG A 593 -8.72 14.22 20.89
CA ARG A 593 -8.60 14.05 19.43
C ARG A 593 -8.35 15.37 18.70
N ARG A 594 -8.91 16.48 19.18
CA ARG A 594 -8.62 17.83 18.65
C ARG A 594 -7.15 18.21 18.86
N ARG A 595 -6.59 17.90 20.03
CA ARG A 595 -5.15 18.11 20.31
C ARG A 595 -4.28 17.23 19.42
N LEU A 596 -4.61 15.93 19.30
CA LEU A 596 -3.87 14.98 18.48
C LEU A 596 -3.87 15.36 17.00
N ALA A 597 -5.02 15.75 16.46
CA ALA A 597 -5.14 16.21 15.08
C ALA A 597 -4.27 17.44 14.80
N GLY A 598 -4.17 18.37 15.76
CA GLY A 598 -3.29 19.54 15.66
C GLY A 598 -1.80 19.24 15.82
N GLN A 599 -1.43 18.22 16.59
CA GLN A 599 -0.03 17.82 16.82
C GLN A 599 0.53 16.95 15.70
N LEU A 600 -0.24 15.96 15.25
CA LEU A 600 0.20 14.97 14.26
C LEU A 600 0.00 15.47 12.83
N GLY A 601 -1.07 16.22 12.55
CA GLY A 601 -1.43 16.64 11.21
C GLY A 601 -1.68 15.48 10.22
N THR A 602 -1.80 14.25 10.70
CA THR A 602 -2.02 13.06 9.87
C THR A 602 -3.47 12.96 9.43
N LEU A 603 -3.71 12.31 8.29
CA LEU A 603 -5.05 12.05 7.77
C LEU A 603 -5.91 11.28 8.78
N ASP A 604 -5.35 10.25 9.41
CA ASP A 604 -6.08 9.41 10.36
C ASP A 604 -6.50 10.20 11.61
N ALA A 605 -5.63 11.06 12.14
CA ALA A 605 -5.97 11.90 13.29
C ALA A 605 -7.05 12.93 12.96
N GLN A 606 -7.07 13.46 11.74
CA GLN A 606 -8.13 14.36 11.26
C GLN A 606 -9.47 13.62 11.08
N ARG A 607 -9.45 12.38 10.60
CA ARG A 607 -10.64 11.52 10.50
C ARG A 607 -11.22 11.15 11.87
N ASP A 608 -10.37 10.78 12.82
CA ASP A 608 -10.78 10.48 14.20
C ASP A 608 -11.42 11.70 14.88
N LEU A 609 -10.89 12.90 14.58
CA LEU A 609 -11.48 14.16 15.04
C LEU A 609 -12.90 14.35 14.45
N CYS A 610 -13.09 14.18 13.14
CA CYS A 610 -14.41 14.26 12.51
C CYS A 610 -15.43 13.33 13.17
N ALA A 611 -15.08 12.04 13.33
CA ALA A 611 -15.97 11.06 13.93
C ALA A 611 -16.40 11.42 15.37
N SER A 612 -15.56 12.15 16.10
CA SER A 612 -15.86 12.64 17.45
C SER A 612 -16.76 13.85 17.44
N LEU A 613 -16.52 14.78 16.51
CA LEU A 613 -17.35 15.96 16.31
C LEU A 613 -18.79 15.55 15.96
N ASP A 614 -18.94 14.59 15.04
CA ASP A 614 -20.25 14.08 14.62
C ASP A 614 -20.98 13.39 15.78
N ARG A 615 -20.29 12.53 16.54
CA ARG A 615 -20.90 11.85 17.70
C ARG A 615 -21.36 12.83 18.79
N VAL A 616 -20.54 13.83 19.14
CA VAL A 616 -20.97 14.87 20.09
C VAL A 616 -22.11 15.71 19.51
N ALA A 617 -22.10 15.98 18.20
CA ALA A 617 -23.17 16.71 17.54
C ALA A 617 -24.51 15.98 17.61
N ASP A 618 -24.53 14.67 17.36
CA ASP A 618 -25.73 13.84 17.44
C ASP A 618 -26.36 13.88 18.84
N MET A 619 -25.55 13.71 19.88
CA MET A 619 -26.02 13.79 21.27
C MET A 619 -26.54 15.17 21.65
N THR A 620 -25.91 16.21 21.12
CA THR A 620 -26.30 17.60 21.37
C THR A 620 -27.62 17.94 20.64
N GLN A 621 -27.83 17.38 19.45
CA GLN A 621 -29.04 17.53 18.65
C GLN A 621 -30.26 16.90 19.36
N ASP A 622 -30.09 15.73 19.98
CA ASP A 622 -31.14 15.05 20.75
C ASP A 622 -31.59 15.85 21.99
N ARG A 623 -30.73 16.71 22.54
CA ARG A 623 -31.05 17.62 23.66
C ARG A 623 -31.69 18.94 23.23
N ALA A 624 -32.06 19.06 21.96
CA ALA A 624 -32.62 20.27 21.35
C ALA A 624 -31.69 21.50 21.34
N ASP A 625 -30.39 21.36 21.68
CA ASP A 625 -29.38 22.39 21.38
C ASP A 625 -28.89 22.23 19.93
N LYS A 626 -29.80 22.52 19.00
CA LYS A 626 -29.54 22.46 17.56
C LYS A 626 -28.45 23.44 17.12
N GLU A 627 -28.11 24.45 17.94
CA GLU A 627 -27.06 25.43 17.63
C GLU A 627 -25.67 24.90 17.94
N ALA A 628 -25.47 24.25 19.07
CA ALA A 628 -24.22 23.59 19.38
C ALA A 628 -23.94 22.40 18.45
N ALA A 629 -24.95 21.57 18.13
CA ALA A 629 -24.81 20.47 17.18
C ALA A 629 -24.36 20.95 15.79
N GLU A 630 -24.96 22.04 15.30
CA GLU A 630 -24.61 22.60 14.00
C GLU A 630 -23.19 23.18 13.96
N ARG A 631 -22.73 23.83 15.03
CA ARG A 631 -21.34 24.30 15.12
C ARG A 631 -20.34 23.14 14.99
N LEU A 632 -20.61 22.03 15.66
CA LEU A 632 -19.78 20.83 15.61
C LEU A 632 -19.78 20.20 14.21
N ARG A 633 -20.97 20.03 13.58
CA ARG A 633 -21.06 19.48 12.22
C ARG A 633 -20.42 20.40 11.17
N ARG A 634 -20.47 21.73 11.34
CA ARG A 634 -19.74 22.65 10.45
C ARG A 634 -18.23 22.57 10.62
N GLU A 635 -17.74 22.36 11.83
CA GLU A 635 -16.31 22.10 12.07
C GLU A 635 -15.87 20.79 11.38
N ALA A 636 -16.65 19.71 11.54
CA ALA A 636 -16.39 18.43 10.86
C ALA A 636 -16.39 18.58 9.33
N LEU A 637 -17.39 19.30 8.78
CA LEU A 637 -17.48 19.57 7.34
C LEU A 637 -16.26 20.32 6.80
N ALA A 638 -15.74 21.31 7.55
CA ALA A 638 -14.54 22.04 7.15
C ALA A 638 -13.30 21.13 7.08
N ILE A 639 -13.19 20.16 7.99
CA ILE A 639 -12.12 19.16 7.97
C ILE A 639 -12.32 18.22 6.77
N HIS A 640 -13.53 17.68 6.56
CA HIS A 640 -13.82 16.81 5.42
C HIS A 640 -13.53 17.48 4.07
N ARG A 641 -13.80 18.79 3.92
CA ARG A 641 -13.43 19.54 2.71
C ARG A 641 -11.92 19.52 2.47
N ARG A 642 -11.11 19.79 3.50
CA ARG A 642 -9.64 19.74 3.40
C ARG A 642 -9.13 18.32 3.09
N LEU A 643 -9.72 17.31 3.71
CA LEU A 643 -9.36 15.91 3.45
C LEU A 643 -9.68 15.49 2.00
N ALA A 644 -10.76 16.03 1.44
CA ALA A 644 -11.20 15.76 0.08
C ALA A 644 -10.40 16.49 -1.02
N GLU A 645 -9.66 17.56 -0.68
CA GLU A 645 -8.79 18.30 -1.63
C GLU A 645 -7.54 17.51 -2.05
N GLN A 646 -7.17 16.46 -1.29
CA GLN A 646 -6.01 15.65 -1.60
C GLN A 646 -6.26 14.72 -2.81
N PRO A 647 -5.32 14.62 -3.78
CA PRO A 647 -5.52 13.77 -4.96
C PRO A 647 -5.62 12.28 -4.60
N GLY A 648 -6.75 11.64 -4.93
CA GLY A 648 -6.82 10.18 -5.02
C GLY A 648 -7.62 9.41 -3.95
N THR A 649 -8.53 10.03 -3.19
CA THR A 649 -9.32 9.33 -2.14
C THR A 649 -10.84 9.34 -2.39
N PRO A 650 -11.41 8.35 -3.09
CA PRO A 650 -12.86 8.17 -3.22
C PRO A 650 -13.60 8.14 -1.87
N ASP A 651 -12.97 7.57 -0.84
CA ASP A 651 -13.55 7.48 0.51
C ASP A 651 -13.67 8.85 1.18
N ALA A 652 -12.65 9.71 1.10
CA ALA A 652 -12.72 11.07 1.66
C ALA A 652 -13.78 11.93 0.95
N GLN A 653 -13.96 11.71 -0.35
CA GLN A 653 -15.03 12.35 -1.11
C GLN A 653 -16.41 11.84 -0.69
N ARG A 654 -16.55 10.54 -0.42
CA ARG A 654 -17.80 9.95 0.11
C ARG A 654 -18.10 10.52 1.50
N GLU A 655 -17.12 10.58 2.39
CA GLU A 655 -17.22 11.17 3.74
C GLU A 655 -17.66 12.65 3.66
N LEU A 656 -17.07 13.44 2.74
CA LEU A 656 -17.49 14.82 2.50
C LEU A 656 -18.97 14.93 2.07
N ALA A 657 -19.41 14.06 1.16
CA ALA A 657 -20.80 14.07 0.70
C ALA A 657 -21.80 13.75 1.82
N VAL A 658 -21.44 12.82 2.72
CA VAL A 658 -22.24 12.52 3.93
C VAL A 658 -22.30 13.71 4.87
N ALA A 659 -21.14 14.34 5.17
CA ALA A 659 -21.08 15.52 6.04
C ALA A 659 -21.90 16.69 5.49
N LEU A 660 -21.87 16.92 4.17
CA LEU A 660 -22.71 17.91 3.50
C LEU A 660 -24.19 17.61 3.71
N GLY A 661 -24.62 16.35 3.56
CA GLY A 661 -25.99 15.92 3.79
C GLY A 661 -26.46 16.15 5.23
N GLN A 662 -25.61 15.86 6.22
CA GLN A 662 -25.95 16.07 7.63
C GLN A 662 -26.11 17.55 8.02
N VAL A 663 -25.29 18.45 7.44
CA VAL A 663 -25.44 19.89 7.63
C VAL A 663 -26.67 20.42 6.87
N ALA A 664 -26.98 19.82 5.72
CA ALA A 664 -28.16 20.16 4.94
C ALA A 664 -29.48 19.78 5.66
N ASP A 665 -29.54 18.59 6.26
CA ASP A 665 -30.69 18.14 7.06
C ASP A 665 -30.91 19.10 8.26
N LEU A 666 -29.84 19.58 8.90
CA LEU A 666 -29.93 20.59 9.97
C LEU A 666 -30.45 21.94 9.47
N ALA A 667 -29.98 22.39 8.31
CA ALA A 667 -30.49 23.61 7.69
C ALA A 667 -31.98 23.48 7.34
N GLN A 668 -32.41 22.31 6.86
CA GLN A 668 -33.81 22.02 6.58
C GLN A 668 -34.68 22.07 7.86
N ASP A 669 -34.17 21.48 8.95
CA ASP A 669 -34.80 21.50 10.28
C ASP A 669 -35.04 22.92 10.84
N ARG A 670 -34.20 23.88 10.44
CA ARG A 670 -34.33 25.31 10.79
C ARG A 670 -35.23 26.10 9.85
N GLY A 671 -35.63 25.49 8.74
CA GLY A 671 -36.36 26.17 7.67
C GLY A 671 -35.46 26.91 6.67
N ASP A 672 -34.13 26.79 6.78
CA ASP A 672 -33.14 27.36 5.85
C ASP A 672 -33.05 26.50 4.57
N ARG A 673 -34.19 26.39 3.87
CA ARG A 673 -34.36 25.49 2.71
C ARG A 673 -33.39 25.79 1.57
N GLU A 674 -33.01 27.05 1.38
CA GLU A 674 -32.02 27.47 0.38
C GLU A 674 -30.65 26.85 0.64
N VAL A 675 -30.16 26.97 1.88
CA VAL A 675 -28.85 26.42 2.29
C VAL A 675 -28.87 24.89 2.22
N ALA A 676 -29.95 24.25 2.66
CA ALA A 676 -30.11 22.80 2.59
C ALA A 676 -30.01 22.30 1.14
N GLU A 677 -30.67 22.99 0.20
CA GLU A 677 -30.66 22.59 -1.20
C GLU A 677 -29.29 22.77 -1.87
N GLU A 678 -28.57 23.86 -1.56
CA GLU A 678 -27.20 24.06 -2.04
C GLU A 678 -26.27 22.93 -1.57
N LEU A 679 -26.32 22.59 -0.28
CA LEU A 679 -25.50 21.54 0.30
C LEU A 679 -25.85 20.15 -0.26
N HIS A 680 -27.14 19.83 -0.40
CA HIS A 680 -27.55 18.57 -1.02
C HIS A 680 -27.17 18.49 -2.50
N ARG A 681 -27.16 19.61 -3.24
CA ARG A 681 -26.66 19.63 -4.62
C ARG A 681 -25.15 19.42 -4.71
N GLU A 682 -24.39 20.00 -3.78
CA GLU A 682 -22.95 19.74 -3.66
C GLU A 682 -22.68 18.25 -3.39
N ALA A 683 -23.39 17.67 -2.42
CA ALA A 683 -23.32 16.24 -2.12
C ALA A 683 -23.70 15.36 -3.33
N LEU A 684 -24.77 15.71 -4.04
CA LEU A 684 -25.20 15.01 -5.25
C LEU A 684 -24.14 15.04 -6.35
N ALA A 685 -23.47 16.18 -6.57
CA ALA A 685 -22.39 16.28 -7.56
C ALA A 685 -21.23 15.33 -7.23
N ILE A 686 -20.88 15.22 -5.94
CA ILE A 686 -19.84 14.29 -5.47
C ILE A 686 -20.28 12.84 -5.69
N HIS A 687 -21.49 12.47 -5.26
CA HIS A 687 -22.02 11.12 -5.44
C HIS A 687 -22.11 10.72 -6.92
N ARG A 688 -22.50 11.63 -7.82
CA ARG A 688 -22.48 11.37 -9.28
C ARG A 688 -21.08 11.04 -9.78
N ARG A 689 -20.08 11.82 -9.37
CA ARG A 689 -18.68 11.57 -9.75
C ARG A 689 -18.19 10.24 -9.21
N LEU A 690 -18.46 9.93 -7.94
CA LEU A 690 -18.06 8.66 -7.31
C LEU A 690 -18.72 7.45 -7.97
N ALA A 691 -20.02 7.54 -8.28
CA ALA A 691 -20.76 6.50 -8.98
C ALA A 691 -20.21 6.25 -10.39
N GLY A 692 -19.74 7.29 -11.09
CA GLY A 692 -19.07 7.17 -12.39
C GLY A 692 -17.63 6.64 -12.34
N GLN A 693 -16.88 6.94 -11.28
CA GLN A 693 -15.48 6.52 -11.11
C GLN A 693 -15.34 5.09 -10.58
N VAL A 694 -16.09 4.73 -9.54
CA VAL A 694 -15.92 3.47 -8.81
C VAL A 694 -16.95 2.42 -9.25
N GLY A 695 -18.16 2.84 -9.63
CA GLY A 695 -19.19 1.95 -10.20
C GLY A 695 -19.72 0.86 -9.26
N THR A 696 -19.49 0.96 -7.94
CA THR A 696 -19.94 -0.03 -6.95
C THR A 696 -21.44 0.11 -6.64
N VAL A 697 -22.04 -0.98 -6.15
CA VAL A 697 -23.44 -0.99 -5.67
C VAL A 697 -23.68 0.11 -4.62
N ASP A 698 -22.76 0.28 -3.69
CA ASP A 698 -22.89 1.29 -2.62
C ASP A 698 -22.75 2.72 -3.15
N ALA A 699 -21.90 2.97 -4.15
CA ALA A 699 -21.82 4.28 -4.78
C ALA A 699 -23.10 4.61 -5.58
N GLN A 700 -23.71 3.60 -6.21
CA GLN A 700 -24.99 3.75 -6.91
C GLN A 700 -26.15 3.98 -5.94
N ARG A 701 -26.18 3.28 -4.81
CA ARG A 701 -27.18 3.49 -3.75
C ARG A 701 -27.06 4.89 -3.13
N ASP A 702 -25.86 5.34 -2.83
CA ASP A 702 -25.66 6.69 -2.31
C ASP A 702 -26.16 7.76 -3.30
N LEU A 703 -25.85 7.57 -4.58
CA LEU A 703 -26.33 8.46 -5.64
C LEU A 703 -27.87 8.48 -5.69
N SER A 704 -28.54 7.33 -5.60
CA SER A 704 -30.00 7.29 -5.64
C SER A 704 -30.64 7.97 -4.43
N VAL A 705 -30.05 7.85 -3.24
CA VAL A 705 -30.49 8.57 -2.04
C VAL A 705 -30.30 10.08 -2.20
N ALA A 706 -29.15 10.54 -2.70
CA ALA A 706 -28.89 11.96 -2.93
C ALA A 706 -29.85 12.56 -3.97
N LEU A 707 -30.14 11.83 -5.05
CA LEU A 707 -31.15 12.21 -6.04
C LEU A 707 -32.54 12.34 -5.42
N GLY A 708 -32.92 11.40 -4.55
CA GLY A 708 -34.19 11.45 -3.82
C GLY A 708 -34.31 12.69 -2.93
N ARG A 709 -33.25 13.03 -2.17
CA ARG A 709 -33.22 14.22 -1.31
C ARG A 709 -33.38 15.52 -2.09
N VAL A 710 -32.61 15.68 -3.17
CA VAL A 710 -32.72 16.87 -4.04
C VAL A 710 -34.08 16.92 -4.72
N ALA A 711 -34.65 15.77 -5.12
CA ALA A 711 -36.00 15.73 -5.69
C ALA A 711 -37.08 16.18 -4.71
N ASP A 712 -37.02 15.72 -3.46
CA ASP A 712 -37.98 16.09 -2.42
C ASP A 712 -37.93 17.61 -2.15
N LEU A 713 -36.73 18.20 -2.03
CA LEU A 713 -36.57 19.65 -1.88
C LEU A 713 -37.05 20.46 -3.08
N THR A 714 -36.75 19.97 -4.29
CA THR A 714 -37.15 20.64 -5.53
C THR A 714 -38.68 20.58 -5.72
N GLN A 715 -39.31 19.46 -5.30
CA GLN A 715 -40.77 19.32 -5.27
C GLN A 715 -41.41 20.28 -4.26
N ASP A 716 -40.84 20.42 -3.06
CA ASP A 716 -41.33 21.35 -2.03
C ASP A 716 -41.28 22.82 -2.47
N ARG A 717 -40.35 23.17 -3.38
CA ARG A 717 -40.31 24.49 -4.05
C ARG A 717 -41.34 24.68 -5.16
N GLY A 718 -42.04 23.62 -5.55
CA GLY A 718 -43.02 23.63 -6.63
C GLY A 718 -42.44 23.33 -8.01
N ASP A 719 -41.13 23.10 -8.15
CA ASP A 719 -40.54 22.67 -9.42
C ASP A 719 -40.68 21.15 -9.59
N LYS A 720 -41.90 20.75 -9.93
CA LYS A 720 -42.25 19.34 -10.16
C LYS A 720 -41.50 18.74 -11.35
N GLU A 721 -41.03 19.56 -12.29
CA GLU A 721 -40.31 19.11 -13.49
C GLU A 721 -38.91 18.60 -13.16
N ALA A 722 -38.13 19.43 -12.45
CA ALA A 722 -36.80 19.06 -12.03
C ALA A 722 -36.85 17.90 -11.01
N ALA A 723 -37.82 17.89 -10.09
CA ALA A 723 -38.03 16.77 -9.17
C ALA A 723 -38.28 15.44 -9.91
N GLU A 724 -39.03 15.47 -11.01
CA GLU A 724 -39.33 14.28 -11.81
C GLU A 724 -38.08 13.76 -12.53
N GLN A 725 -37.23 14.65 -13.02
CA GLN A 725 -35.96 14.28 -13.64
C GLN A 725 -35.06 13.53 -12.65
N PHE A 726 -34.88 14.06 -11.44
CA PHE A 726 -34.07 13.41 -10.41
C PHE A 726 -34.66 12.07 -9.96
N ARG A 727 -35.98 11.98 -9.78
CA ARG A 727 -36.63 10.70 -9.41
C ARG A 727 -36.55 9.65 -10.52
N ARG A 728 -36.61 10.04 -11.79
CA ARG A 728 -36.41 9.12 -12.92
C ARG A 728 -34.97 8.60 -13.00
N GLU A 729 -33.98 9.45 -12.73
CA GLU A 729 -32.58 9.02 -12.62
C GLU A 729 -32.40 8.01 -11.47
N ALA A 730 -32.95 8.30 -10.29
CA ALA A 730 -32.95 7.38 -9.16
C ALA A 730 -33.67 6.05 -9.48
N LEU A 731 -34.79 6.11 -10.20
CA LEU A 731 -35.54 4.92 -10.63
C LEU A 731 -34.71 4.03 -11.56
N ALA A 732 -33.99 4.62 -12.53
CA ALA A 732 -33.11 3.87 -13.42
C ALA A 732 -32.00 3.12 -12.66
N ILE A 733 -31.42 3.76 -11.63
CA ILE A 733 -30.44 3.13 -10.76
C ILE A 733 -31.07 1.97 -9.97
N HIS A 734 -32.21 2.19 -9.33
CA HIS A 734 -32.88 1.15 -8.53
C HIS A 734 -33.36 -0.04 -9.38
N ARG A 735 -33.79 0.18 -10.63
CA ARG A 735 -34.10 -0.92 -11.56
C ARG A 735 -32.86 -1.79 -11.81
N ARG A 736 -31.75 -1.16 -12.19
CA ARG A 736 -30.47 -1.86 -12.41
C ARG A 736 -30.01 -2.60 -11.16
N LEU A 737 -30.09 -1.99 -9.98
CA LEU A 737 -29.68 -2.62 -8.73
C LEU A 737 -30.59 -3.79 -8.34
N ALA A 738 -31.90 -3.69 -8.54
CA ALA A 738 -32.84 -4.78 -8.28
C ALA A 738 -32.60 -5.97 -9.21
N GLU A 739 -32.34 -5.73 -10.51
CA GLU A 739 -31.98 -6.76 -11.49
C GLU A 739 -30.65 -7.44 -11.14
N GLN A 740 -29.65 -6.67 -10.71
CA GLN A 740 -28.32 -7.19 -10.40
C GLN A 740 -28.28 -7.99 -9.08
N LEU A 741 -28.97 -7.52 -8.05
CA LEU A 741 -28.87 -8.09 -6.70
C LEU A 741 -29.94 -9.13 -6.40
N GLY A 742 -31.15 -8.96 -6.93
CA GLY A 742 -32.29 -9.84 -6.63
C GLY A 742 -32.71 -9.87 -5.15
N THR A 743 -32.19 -8.98 -4.31
CA THR A 743 -32.47 -8.98 -2.86
C THR A 743 -33.80 -8.33 -2.52
N LEU A 744 -34.41 -8.77 -1.42
CA LEU A 744 -35.66 -8.19 -0.92
C LEU A 744 -35.53 -6.70 -0.59
N ASP A 745 -34.34 -6.22 -0.22
CA ASP A 745 -34.09 -4.80 0.04
C ASP A 745 -33.95 -4.01 -1.26
N ALA A 746 -33.24 -4.51 -2.27
CA ALA A 746 -33.17 -3.83 -3.57
C ALA A 746 -34.55 -3.72 -4.23
N GLN A 747 -35.38 -4.77 -4.10
CA GLN A 747 -36.78 -4.74 -4.52
C GLN A 747 -37.63 -3.77 -3.69
N ARG A 748 -37.33 -3.58 -2.40
CA ARG A 748 -37.97 -2.56 -1.56
C ARG A 748 -37.75 -1.18 -2.14
N ASP A 749 -36.50 -0.84 -2.37
CA ASP A 749 -36.08 0.49 -2.79
C ASP A 749 -36.65 0.83 -4.17
N LEU A 750 -36.66 -0.15 -5.08
CA LEU A 750 -37.33 -0.02 -6.39
C LEU A 750 -38.83 0.26 -6.23
N SER A 751 -39.54 -0.52 -5.40
CA SER A 751 -40.98 -0.33 -5.19
C SER A 751 -41.34 1.00 -4.51
N VAL A 752 -40.44 1.55 -3.69
CA VAL A 752 -40.62 2.87 -3.06
C VAL A 752 -40.41 3.97 -4.09
N THR A 753 -39.35 3.85 -4.91
CA THR A 753 -39.03 4.85 -5.93
C THR A 753 -40.10 4.90 -7.02
N LEU A 754 -40.62 3.74 -7.46
CA LEU A 754 -41.76 3.67 -8.40
C LEU A 754 -42.98 4.41 -7.86
N ALA A 755 -43.34 4.17 -6.60
CA ALA A 755 -44.47 4.87 -5.96
C ALA A 755 -44.24 6.39 -5.88
N ARG A 756 -43.02 6.84 -5.58
CA ARG A 756 -42.68 8.29 -5.55
C ARG A 756 -42.73 8.94 -6.93
N VAL A 757 -42.34 8.24 -7.99
CA VAL A 757 -42.48 8.74 -9.37
C VAL A 757 -43.96 8.75 -9.77
N ALA A 758 -44.75 7.76 -9.34
CA ALA A 758 -46.18 7.70 -9.57
C ALA A 758 -46.95 8.84 -8.87
N ASP A 759 -46.65 9.11 -7.60
CA ASP A 759 -47.19 10.26 -6.86
C ASP A 759 -46.95 11.56 -7.64
N LEU A 760 -45.74 11.76 -8.17
CA LEU A 760 -45.40 12.96 -8.93
C LEU A 760 -46.09 13.02 -10.30
N ALA A 761 -46.22 11.89 -11.00
CA ALA A 761 -46.98 11.81 -12.24
C ALA A 761 -48.47 12.14 -12.01
N GLN A 762 -49.05 11.67 -10.90
CA GLN A 762 -50.40 12.03 -10.47
C GLN A 762 -50.53 13.52 -10.19
N ASP A 763 -49.58 14.10 -9.44
CA ASP A 763 -49.54 15.54 -9.11
C ASP A 763 -49.43 16.45 -10.35
N ARG A 764 -49.03 15.90 -11.50
CA ARG A 764 -48.98 16.58 -12.81
C ARG A 764 -50.20 16.32 -13.69
N GLY A 765 -51.13 15.49 -13.25
CA GLY A 765 -52.32 15.09 -14.01
C GLY A 765 -52.09 13.92 -14.98
N ASN A 766 -50.89 13.32 -15.00
CA ASN A 766 -50.57 12.17 -15.85
C ASN A 766 -51.04 10.87 -15.17
N THR A 767 -52.36 10.72 -15.01
CA THR A 767 -52.97 9.62 -14.24
C THR A 767 -52.67 8.24 -14.84
N GLU A 768 -52.57 8.11 -16.17
CA GLU A 768 -52.22 6.84 -16.84
C GLU A 768 -50.80 6.37 -16.49
N ALA A 769 -49.83 7.27 -16.57
CA ALA A 769 -48.45 6.96 -16.21
C ALA A 769 -48.31 6.64 -14.71
N ALA A 770 -49.04 7.37 -13.85
CA ALA A 770 -49.06 7.11 -12.41
C ALA A 770 -49.60 5.71 -12.10
N GLU A 771 -50.70 5.31 -12.74
CA GLU A 771 -51.28 3.99 -12.55
C GLU A 771 -50.34 2.86 -12.97
N GLN A 772 -49.70 2.96 -14.14
CA GLN A 772 -48.73 1.95 -14.60
C GLN A 772 -47.58 1.77 -13.60
N LEU A 773 -47.02 2.87 -13.08
CA LEU A 773 -45.95 2.84 -12.09
C LEU A 773 -46.41 2.26 -10.75
N TYR A 774 -47.64 2.55 -10.32
CA TYR A 774 -48.21 1.93 -9.13
C TYR A 774 -48.47 0.44 -9.31
N GLN A 775 -48.93 0.00 -10.49
CA GLN A 775 -49.10 -1.42 -10.77
C GLN A 775 -47.76 -2.18 -10.74
N GLU A 776 -46.69 -1.60 -11.30
CA GLU A 776 -45.33 -2.15 -11.21
C GLU A 776 -44.87 -2.23 -9.74
N ALA A 777 -45.07 -1.17 -8.96
CA ALA A 777 -44.73 -1.15 -7.53
C ALA A 777 -45.54 -2.19 -6.73
N LEU A 778 -46.82 -2.37 -7.06
CA LEU A 778 -47.72 -3.32 -6.41
C LEU A 778 -47.27 -4.76 -6.65
N ALA A 779 -46.92 -5.10 -7.90
CA ALA A 779 -46.42 -6.44 -8.25
C ALA A 779 -45.19 -6.81 -7.41
N ILE A 780 -44.22 -5.91 -7.29
CA ILE A 780 -43.02 -6.12 -6.47
C ILE A 780 -43.38 -6.28 -4.98
N ARG A 781 -44.28 -5.44 -4.46
CA ARG A 781 -44.67 -5.51 -3.03
C ARG A 781 -45.46 -6.77 -2.70
N LEU A 782 -46.27 -7.29 -3.61
CA LEU A 782 -46.97 -8.56 -3.45
C LEU A 782 -45.98 -9.72 -3.35
N THR A 783 -45.05 -9.83 -4.30
CA THR A 783 -43.99 -10.87 -4.25
C THR A 783 -43.18 -10.80 -2.95
N ARG A 784 -42.84 -9.59 -2.48
CA ARG A 784 -42.14 -9.40 -1.21
C ARG A 784 -43.00 -9.77 0.01
N ALA A 785 -44.28 -9.46 0.00
CA ALA A 785 -45.20 -9.78 1.09
C ALA A 785 -45.42 -11.29 1.21
N ASP A 786 -45.53 -11.99 0.08
CA ASP A 786 -45.65 -13.45 0.05
C ASP A 786 -44.40 -14.14 0.61
N LEU A 787 -43.22 -13.58 0.36
CA LEU A 787 -41.93 -14.12 0.87
C LEU A 787 -41.69 -13.79 2.34
N LEU A 788 -42.04 -12.58 2.80
CA LEU A 788 -41.73 -12.11 4.16
C LEU A 788 -42.78 -12.50 5.19
N GLY A 789 -44.07 -12.56 4.81
CA GLY A 789 -45.18 -12.81 5.74
C GLY A 789 -45.34 -11.76 6.85
N THR A 790 -44.69 -10.59 6.74
CA THR A 790 -44.72 -9.56 7.79
C THR A 790 -45.89 -8.58 7.62
N GLN A 791 -46.42 -8.07 8.74
CA GLN A 791 -47.44 -7.02 8.70
C GLN A 791 -46.97 -5.77 7.95
N ASP A 792 -45.69 -5.41 8.05
CA ASP A 792 -45.16 -4.23 7.36
C ASP A 792 -45.12 -4.41 5.84
N ALA A 793 -44.85 -5.62 5.34
CA ALA A 793 -44.93 -5.90 3.91
C ALA A 793 -46.39 -5.81 3.41
N GLN A 794 -47.35 -6.33 4.19
CA GLN A 794 -48.78 -6.21 3.88
C GLN A 794 -49.26 -4.75 3.90
N ARG A 795 -48.83 -3.93 4.88
CA ARG A 795 -49.11 -2.49 4.91
C ARG A 795 -48.62 -1.79 3.65
N GLY A 796 -47.43 -2.17 3.17
CA GLY A 796 -46.86 -1.67 1.92
C GLY A 796 -47.73 -1.97 0.70
N VAL A 797 -48.33 -3.16 0.62
CA VAL A 797 -49.28 -3.55 -0.44
C VAL A 797 -50.56 -2.73 -0.34
N SER A 798 -51.15 -2.64 0.86
CA SER A 798 -52.38 -1.85 1.10
C SER A 798 -52.20 -0.38 0.74
N PHE A 799 -51.02 0.20 1.00
CA PHE A 799 -50.69 1.57 0.62
C PHE A 799 -50.80 1.79 -0.90
N VAL A 800 -50.18 0.93 -1.72
CA VAL A 800 -50.20 1.09 -3.18
C VAL A 800 -51.58 0.81 -3.76
N ARG A 801 -52.30 -0.21 -3.26
CA ARG A 801 -53.68 -0.49 -3.66
C ARG A 801 -54.59 0.72 -3.44
N ARG A 802 -54.46 1.40 -2.31
CA ARG A 802 -55.22 2.62 -2.01
C ARG A 802 -54.92 3.74 -3.02
N ARG A 803 -53.66 3.90 -3.44
CA ARG A 803 -53.27 4.90 -4.44
C ARG A 803 -53.90 4.60 -5.81
N ILE A 804 -53.87 3.34 -6.25
CA ILE A 804 -54.51 2.90 -7.50
C ILE A 804 -56.03 3.13 -7.44
N ALA A 805 -56.69 2.73 -6.35
CA ALA A 805 -58.13 2.93 -6.18
C ALA A 805 -58.53 4.42 -6.18
N ASN A 806 -57.69 5.30 -5.61
CA ASN A 806 -57.92 6.74 -5.68
C ASN A 806 -57.79 7.27 -7.12
N LEU A 807 -56.79 6.82 -7.89
CA LEU A 807 -56.66 7.20 -9.31
C LEU A 807 -57.88 6.76 -10.15
N ALA A 808 -58.38 5.54 -9.92
CA ALA A 808 -59.58 5.04 -10.60
C ALA A 808 -60.82 5.87 -10.25
N ARG A 809 -60.96 6.26 -8.98
CA ARG A 809 -62.02 7.16 -8.51
C ARG A 809 -61.93 8.54 -9.17
N ASP A 810 -60.73 9.10 -9.29
CA ASP A 810 -60.49 10.42 -9.89
C ASP A 810 -60.79 10.44 -11.40
N ARG A 811 -60.70 9.28 -12.09
CA ARG A 811 -61.12 9.14 -13.50
C ARG A 811 -62.63 8.94 -13.70
N GLY A 812 -63.38 8.70 -12.62
CA GLY A 812 -64.82 8.47 -12.70
C GLY A 812 -65.21 7.05 -13.15
N ASP A 813 -64.30 6.07 -13.07
CA ASP A 813 -64.62 4.68 -13.41
C ASP A 813 -65.50 4.04 -12.32
N PRO A 814 -66.74 3.61 -12.60
CA PRO A 814 -67.66 3.10 -11.57
C PRO A 814 -67.37 1.66 -11.11
N GLY A 815 -66.36 0.98 -11.67
CA GLY A 815 -66.26 -0.48 -11.67
C GLY A 815 -65.63 -1.16 -10.45
N GLU A 816 -64.85 -0.46 -9.62
CA GLU A 816 -64.12 -1.08 -8.49
C GLU A 816 -64.47 -0.42 -7.15
N ARG A 817 -65.76 -0.34 -6.82
CA ARG A 817 -66.21 0.18 -5.52
C ARG A 817 -66.13 -0.83 -4.36
N ASP A 818 -65.91 -2.13 -4.62
CA ASP A 818 -66.23 -3.18 -3.64
C ASP A 818 -65.09 -4.15 -3.23
N GLU A 819 -63.81 -3.91 -3.56
CA GLU A 819 -62.71 -4.74 -3.02
C GLU A 819 -61.68 -3.91 -2.26
N ALA A 820 -62.10 -3.37 -1.10
CA ALA A 820 -61.24 -2.73 -0.11
C ALA A 820 -61.08 -3.61 1.13
#